data_AF-A0A927TSN0-F1
#
_entry.id   AF-A0A927TSN0-F1
#
_cell.length_a   1.000
_cell.length_b   1.000
_cell.length_c   1.000
_cell.angle_alpha   90.00
_cell.angle_beta   90.00
_cell.angle_gamma   90.00
#
_symmetry.space_group_name_H-M   'P 1'
#
loop_
_entity.id
_entity.type
_entity.pdbx_description
1 polymer ?
#
loop_
_entity_poly.entity_id
_entity_poly.type
_entity_poly.pdbx_seq_one_letter_code
_entity_poly.pdbx_strand_id
1 'polypeptide(L)'
;MKTGIRTFLAAMLCVCLMLEIPLWAYADTFFMPDFMAEAKTDDETTGNLSGRNQFYGKLLIGNYLSGEAIFEASTAMQEREEQNRTVKSSASRMHAVRELLSDASGQDNSVSGNTVSGNSVSGNTVSGNSVSGNTVSGNSVSGNTVSGNSVSGNTVSGNTVSGNSVSDNTVSGNAVSGNTVSQNTEPENDMPQPGTSVSDPVKPEEITPQKEQLPAAPPVQAITVGTPVLKKAVNSRMGKVKITFTGASNAVGYEVQYSRKKSFKSYVTVDTVSKSATIANLPKGKNYTFRVRGYYRNADGTLTYGTYSNKLTVKIKKGLEEVPYAQASSKVKSCKMANRTTFKFSASIKKLVASSDDLYYLCQMDPYTNKKVRIVASMAKDTSVVFKLPVFANDGTNLIEGRYAICIKKDNVFKPVTPSQYISNPSAAAAYTAAFPKAASKKGIQGADGQSDLGVSHSLINIPLTDVYGTKADGVPYLYNGKVYYFKGNPYVGTIRRCNRDNITISAVFLLPWDEGLKSLIIKKGRKPMAAHYFALNIQQKAAREKLEAAFMYLAELYSRENCHLDNWILGNEVNVPNPWNFAGNTAYENYVRDYAQAFRTMYYAAVSHNKNARAYISLDNNWMGGSGVYSAREFMVHFNKEVKVLDSKISWNLAYHAYPAPLTAAAFWNNPQAIQNENSQYVTPKNITVLTKFVKKKFGKKTRIILSEQGFTSTAGEHTQAAAIAYAYYIAEFNDMIDSIIIRSDIDNEVESAQGLKMGLRNLDGSRKAAYNVFKYMDTPQYQTYTANCLATLGKKNWSSLVKGFKDSKLKKMPLRI
;
A
#
# COMPACT_ATOMS: atom_id res chain seq x y z
N MET A 1 52.72 -24.65 1.07
CA MET A 1 52.18 -23.26 1.02
C MET A 1 51.51 -22.91 -0.31
N LYS A 2 52.11 -23.17 -1.48
CA LYS A 2 51.53 -22.77 -2.79
C LYS A 2 50.20 -23.44 -3.17
N THR A 3 49.91 -24.65 -2.69
CA THR A 3 48.63 -25.34 -2.97
C THR A 3 47.47 -24.83 -2.11
N GLY A 4 47.72 -24.52 -0.83
CA GLY A 4 46.69 -23.99 0.09
C GLY A 4 46.26 -22.57 -0.26
N ILE A 5 47.17 -21.73 -0.76
CA ILE A 5 46.85 -20.37 -1.23
C ILE A 5 45.96 -20.40 -2.48
N ARG A 6 46.17 -21.38 -3.38
CA ARG A 6 45.34 -21.56 -4.59
C ARG A 6 43.91 -21.99 -4.25
N THR A 7 43.74 -22.92 -3.31
CA THR A 7 42.42 -23.36 -2.85
C THR A 7 41.69 -22.24 -2.10
N PHE A 8 42.41 -21.45 -1.31
CA PHE A 8 41.85 -20.30 -0.58
C PHE A 8 41.39 -19.19 -1.54
N LEU A 9 42.19 -18.85 -2.56
CA LEU A 9 41.83 -17.85 -3.57
C LEU A 9 40.67 -18.31 -4.47
N ALA A 10 40.62 -19.59 -4.85
CA ALA A 10 39.50 -20.15 -5.62
C ALA A 10 38.20 -20.15 -4.80
N ALA A 11 38.27 -20.48 -3.50
CA ALA A 11 37.13 -20.40 -2.61
C ALA A 11 36.66 -18.95 -2.39
N MET A 12 37.59 -18.00 -2.23
CA MET A 12 37.26 -16.57 -2.12
C MET A 12 36.61 -16.03 -3.40
N LEU A 13 37.12 -16.41 -4.58
CA LEU A 13 36.54 -15.99 -5.86
C LEU A 13 35.11 -16.54 -6.03
N CYS A 14 34.89 -17.80 -5.65
CA CYS A 14 33.56 -18.41 -5.62
C CYS A 14 32.61 -17.69 -4.64
N VAL A 15 33.08 -17.32 -3.45
CA VAL A 15 32.27 -16.60 -2.45
C VAL A 15 31.94 -15.18 -2.92
N CYS A 16 32.89 -14.46 -3.52
CA CYS A 16 32.62 -13.14 -4.09
C CYS A 16 31.65 -13.19 -5.28
N LEU A 17 31.74 -14.22 -6.12
CA LEU A 17 30.83 -14.45 -7.25
C LEU A 17 29.43 -14.92 -6.81
N MET A 18 29.31 -15.63 -5.68
CA MET A 18 28.03 -16.07 -5.11
C MET A 18 27.30 -14.95 -4.34
N LEU A 19 28.03 -13.97 -3.81
CA LEU A 19 27.47 -12.92 -2.93
C LEU A 19 27.39 -11.53 -3.58
N GLU A 20 27.74 -11.39 -4.86
CA GLU A 20 27.73 -10.12 -5.61
C GLU A 20 28.55 -8.99 -4.92
N ILE A 21 29.68 -9.31 -4.29
CA ILE A 21 30.54 -8.32 -3.61
C ILE A 21 31.68 -7.87 -4.56
N PRO A 22 31.97 -6.55 -4.68
CA PRO A 22 33.07 -6.08 -5.51
C PRO A 22 34.44 -6.55 -4.99
N LEU A 23 35.25 -7.17 -5.86
CA LEU A 23 36.56 -7.75 -5.50
C LEU A 23 37.55 -6.73 -4.90
N TRP A 24 37.40 -5.44 -5.21
CA TRP A 24 38.28 -4.38 -4.71
C TRP A 24 38.09 -4.10 -3.20
N ALA A 25 36.95 -4.48 -2.61
CA ALA A 25 36.67 -4.26 -1.20
C ALA A 25 37.54 -5.12 -0.24
N TYR A 26 38.25 -6.12 -0.76
CA TYR A 26 39.15 -6.99 0.01
C TYR A 26 40.64 -6.79 -0.32
N ALA A 27 40.97 -6.13 -1.44
CA ALA A 27 42.35 -5.90 -1.83
C ALA A 27 43.08 -4.93 -0.88
N ASP A 28 42.36 -3.95 -0.32
CA ASP A 28 42.91 -2.95 0.61
C ASP A 28 43.29 -3.52 1.98
N THR A 29 42.82 -4.71 2.33
CA THR A 29 42.99 -5.26 3.69
C THR A 29 44.05 -6.35 3.80
N PHE A 30 44.55 -6.92 2.70
CA PHE A 30 45.36 -8.15 2.76
C PHE A 30 46.62 -8.23 1.87
N PHE A 31 46.96 -7.24 1.03
CA PHE A 31 48.18 -7.31 0.20
C PHE A 31 49.09 -6.06 0.32
N MET A 32 50.40 -6.32 0.35
CA MET A 32 51.47 -5.35 0.56
C MET A 32 51.40 -4.16 -0.43
N PRO A 33 51.68 -2.90 0.00
CA PRO A 33 51.47 -1.69 -0.81
C PRO A 33 52.35 -1.56 -2.07
N ASP A 34 53.43 -2.32 -2.17
CA ASP A 34 54.47 -2.08 -3.18
C ASP A 34 54.10 -2.54 -4.60
N PHE A 35 53.07 -3.38 -4.77
CA PHE A 35 52.65 -3.86 -6.09
C PHE A 35 51.75 -2.87 -6.85
N MET A 36 51.24 -1.83 -6.18
CA MET A 36 50.34 -0.83 -6.76
C MET A 36 51.08 0.37 -7.38
N ALA A 37 52.41 0.40 -7.33
CA ALA A 37 53.20 1.52 -7.84
C ALA A 37 53.38 1.50 -9.38
N GLU A 38 53.28 0.34 -10.04
CA GLU A 38 53.52 0.21 -11.49
C GLU A 38 52.26 0.32 -12.37
N ALA A 39 51.05 0.42 -11.81
CA ALA A 39 49.80 0.52 -12.58
C ALA A 39 49.27 1.95 -12.77
N LYS A 40 50.04 2.97 -12.36
CA LYS A 40 49.63 4.39 -12.40
C LYS A 40 50.10 5.17 -13.63
N THR A 41 50.60 4.50 -14.66
CA THR A 41 50.93 5.13 -15.94
C THR A 41 50.26 4.39 -17.08
N ASP A 42 48.93 4.50 -17.18
CA ASP A 42 48.26 4.91 -18.43
C ASP A 42 46.73 5.01 -18.29
N ASP A 43 46.25 6.18 -18.72
CA ASP A 43 44.92 6.53 -19.22
C ASP A 43 43.74 6.76 -18.25
N GLU A 44 43.67 8.01 -17.77
CA GLU A 44 42.43 8.73 -17.45
C GLU A 44 41.73 9.19 -18.74
N THR A 45 40.68 8.51 -19.24
CA THR A 45 39.65 9.21 -20.05
C THR A 45 38.26 8.56 -20.28
N THR A 46 37.97 7.28 -19.99
CA THR A 46 36.72 6.67 -20.57
C THR A 46 35.62 6.20 -19.62
N GLY A 47 35.73 6.32 -18.30
CA GLY A 47 34.58 6.13 -17.39
C GLY A 47 33.80 4.80 -17.54
N ASN A 48 34.41 3.74 -18.05
CA ASN A 48 33.75 2.47 -18.37
C ASN A 48 34.18 1.35 -17.40
N LEU A 49 33.33 1.01 -16.42
CA LEU A 49 33.56 -0.06 -15.44
C LEU A 49 33.70 -1.46 -16.07
N SER A 50 33.13 -1.67 -17.25
CA SER A 50 33.22 -2.94 -18.00
C SER A 50 34.64 -3.24 -18.48
N GLY A 51 35.40 -2.21 -18.86
CA GLY A 51 36.78 -2.36 -19.35
C GLY A 51 37.77 -2.67 -18.23
N ARG A 52 37.55 -2.12 -17.04
CA ARG A 52 38.40 -2.38 -15.85
C ARG A 52 38.34 -3.85 -15.42
N ASN A 53 37.16 -4.45 -15.34
CA ASN A 53 37.02 -5.86 -14.96
C ASN A 53 37.60 -6.82 -16.03
N GLN A 54 37.54 -6.47 -17.32
CA GLN A 54 38.19 -7.26 -18.37
C GLN A 54 39.72 -7.17 -18.34
N PHE A 55 40.29 -6.01 -18.00
CA PHE A 55 41.74 -5.84 -17.90
C PHE A 55 42.33 -6.58 -16.69
N TYR A 56 41.72 -6.44 -15.50
CA TYR A 56 42.13 -7.19 -14.31
C TYR A 56 41.86 -8.70 -14.43
N GLY A 57 40.78 -9.09 -15.13
CA GLY A 57 40.52 -10.49 -15.48
C GLY A 57 41.61 -11.08 -16.38
N LYS A 58 42.03 -10.36 -17.43
CA LYS A 58 43.12 -10.81 -18.32
C LYS A 58 44.48 -10.90 -17.62
N LEU A 59 44.79 -9.99 -16.70
CA LEU A 59 46.06 -9.99 -15.97
C LEU A 59 46.18 -11.14 -14.95
N LEU A 60 45.06 -11.55 -14.35
CA LEU A 60 44.98 -12.71 -13.44
C LEU A 60 44.95 -14.06 -14.18
N ILE A 61 44.38 -14.10 -15.38
CA ILE A 61 44.24 -15.34 -16.18
C ILE A 61 45.53 -15.69 -16.92
N GLY A 62 46.35 -14.70 -17.31
CA GLY A 62 47.55 -14.91 -18.13
C GLY A 62 48.73 -15.64 -17.48
N ASN A 63 48.80 -15.73 -16.14
CA ASN A 63 50.00 -16.22 -15.45
C ASN A 63 49.86 -17.57 -14.73
N TYR A 64 48.65 -18.17 -14.64
CA TYR A 64 48.45 -19.31 -13.72
C TYR A 64 47.47 -20.41 -14.14
N LEU A 65 46.90 -20.40 -15.37
CA LEU A 65 45.96 -21.45 -15.82
C LEU A 65 46.36 -22.00 -17.20
N SER A 66 46.28 -23.32 -17.38
CA SER A 66 46.55 -24.02 -18.65
C SER A 66 45.43 -23.79 -19.68
N GLY A 67 45.76 -23.92 -20.96
CA GLY A 67 44.90 -23.56 -22.11
C GLY A 67 43.53 -24.24 -22.18
N GLU A 68 43.36 -25.43 -21.60
CA GLU A 68 42.04 -26.10 -21.52
C GLU A 68 41.06 -25.40 -20.57
N ALA A 69 41.53 -24.92 -19.41
CA ALA A 69 40.67 -24.20 -18.46
C ALA A 69 40.22 -22.83 -19.00
N ILE A 70 41.01 -22.24 -19.90
CA ILE A 70 40.69 -20.97 -20.58
C ILE A 70 39.60 -21.19 -21.64
N PHE A 71 39.65 -22.32 -22.37
CA PHE A 71 38.64 -22.65 -23.37
C PHE A 71 37.29 -23.00 -22.72
N GLU A 72 37.28 -23.75 -21.62
CA GLU A 72 36.06 -24.07 -20.88
C GLU A 72 35.43 -22.83 -20.21
N ALA A 73 36.23 -21.95 -19.62
CA ALA A 73 35.74 -20.71 -19.00
C ALA A 73 35.20 -19.70 -20.02
N SER A 74 35.83 -19.62 -21.20
CA SER A 74 35.38 -18.79 -22.33
C SER A 74 34.01 -19.24 -22.86
N THR A 75 33.86 -20.54 -23.06
CA THR A 75 32.60 -21.15 -23.54
C THR A 75 31.49 -21.00 -22.50
N ALA A 76 31.78 -21.24 -21.22
CA ALA A 76 30.83 -21.03 -20.12
C ALA A 76 30.42 -19.56 -19.92
N MET A 77 31.29 -18.60 -20.24
CA MET A 77 30.96 -17.17 -20.22
C MET A 77 30.06 -16.75 -21.38
N GLN A 78 30.28 -17.27 -22.59
CA GLN A 78 29.39 -17.03 -23.73
C GLN A 78 28.01 -17.65 -23.50
N GLU A 79 27.94 -18.87 -22.97
CA GLU A 79 26.68 -19.51 -22.58
C GLU A 79 25.96 -18.76 -21.44
N ARG A 80 26.69 -18.19 -20.48
CA ARG A 80 26.12 -17.33 -19.42
C ARG A 80 25.68 -15.96 -19.92
N GLU A 81 26.31 -15.37 -20.93
CA GLU A 81 25.85 -14.12 -21.55
C GLU A 81 24.57 -14.34 -22.37
N GLU A 82 24.46 -15.48 -23.06
CA GLU A 82 23.25 -15.94 -23.75
C GLU A 82 22.11 -16.22 -22.74
N GLN A 83 22.40 -16.90 -21.62
CA GLN A 83 21.46 -17.07 -20.50
C GLN A 83 21.08 -15.72 -19.86
N ASN A 84 22.01 -14.77 -19.69
CA ASN A 84 21.69 -13.45 -19.12
C ASN A 84 20.88 -12.55 -20.07
N ARG A 85 21.05 -12.67 -21.40
CA ARG A 85 20.14 -12.05 -22.38
C ARG A 85 18.72 -12.64 -22.29
N THR A 86 18.63 -13.94 -22.06
CA THR A 86 17.37 -14.67 -21.88
C THR A 86 16.71 -14.39 -20.51
N VAL A 87 17.50 -14.16 -19.46
CA VAL A 87 17.04 -13.75 -18.12
C VAL A 87 16.58 -12.28 -18.10
N LYS A 88 17.20 -11.39 -18.89
CA LYS A 88 16.75 -9.99 -19.05
C LYS A 88 15.38 -9.87 -19.74
N SER A 89 15.01 -10.79 -20.64
CA SER A 89 13.64 -10.86 -21.19
C SER A 89 12.66 -11.54 -20.22
N SER A 90 13.16 -12.36 -19.30
CA SER A 90 12.39 -13.09 -18.28
C SER A 90 12.17 -12.33 -16.96
N ALA A 91 12.85 -11.19 -16.74
CA ALA A 91 12.71 -10.34 -15.56
C ALA A 91 11.28 -9.76 -15.35
N SER A 92 10.39 -9.88 -16.36
CA SER A 92 8.97 -9.56 -16.21
C SER A 92 8.14 -10.65 -15.51
N ARG A 93 8.71 -11.84 -15.20
CA ARG A 93 7.98 -12.99 -14.64
C ARG A 93 8.37 -13.39 -13.20
N MET A 94 9.28 -12.67 -12.54
CA MET A 94 9.80 -13.01 -11.19
C MET A 94 8.93 -12.60 -10.00
N HIS A 95 7.65 -12.24 -10.19
CA HIS A 95 6.75 -11.97 -9.05
C HIS A 95 5.97 -13.21 -8.58
N ALA A 96 5.93 -14.30 -9.38
CA ALA A 96 5.19 -15.52 -9.07
C ALA A 96 6.03 -16.62 -8.39
N VAL A 97 7.36 -16.62 -8.57
CA VAL A 97 8.24 -17.67 -8.02
C VAL A 97 8.50 -17.50 -6.51
N ARG A 98 8.33 -16.29 -5.96
CA ARG A 98 8.62 -15.98 -4.56
C ARG A 98 7.53 -16.45 -3.56
N GLU A 99 6.34 -16.83 -4.05
CA GLU A 99 5.28 -17.47 -3.24
C GLU A 99 5.38 -19.01 -3.22
N LEU A 100 6.20 -19.63 -4.08
CA LEU A 100 6.32 -21.10 -4.14
C LEU A 100 7.33 -21.69 -3.16
N LEU A 101 8.14 -20.87 -2.47
CA LEU A 101 9.22 -21.33 -1.58
C LEU A 101 8.92 -21.19 -0.07
N SER A 102 7.73 -20.74 0.34
CA SER A 102 7.39 -20.58 1.77
C SER A 102 6.65 -21.76 2.42
N ASP A 103 6.14 -22.73 1.66
CA ASP A 103 5.15 -23.70 2.17
C ASP A 103 5.68 -25.15 2.23
N ALA A 104 6.98 -25.33 2.48
CA ALA A 104 7.55 -26.64 2.78
C ALA A 104 7.51 -26.93 4.30
N SER A 105 6.32 -27.25 4.84
CA SER A 105 6.16 -28.19 5.97
C SER A 105 4.68 -28.41 6.35
N GLY A 106 4.18 -29.64 6.16
CA GLY A 106 3.12 -30.22 7.02
C GLY A 106 1.66 -30.20 6.53
N GLN A 107 1.33 -31.15 5.65
CA GLN A 107 0.08 -31.95 5.52
C GLN A 107 -1.25 -31.47 6.17
N ASP A 108 -2.20 -31.00 5.35
CA ASP A 108 -3.54 -31.62 5.10
C ASP A 108 -4.33 -30.76 4.08
N ASN A 109 -4.52 -31.24 2.85
CA ASN A 109 -5.22 -30.52 1.76
C ASN A 109 -6.31 -31.40 1.11
N SER A 110 -7.58 -31.20 1.50
CA SER A 110 -8.74 -31.63 0.71
C SER A 110 -9.86 -30.59 0.77
N VAL A 111 -10.52 -30.32 -0.37
CA VAL A 111 -11.77 -29.55 -0.47
C VAL A 111 -12.78 -30.47 -1.13
N SER A 112 -13.85 -30.86 -0.42
CA SER A 112 -14.96 -31.63 -0.96
C SER A 112 -16.27 -30.83 -0.88
N GLY A 113 -17.05 -30.85 -1.96
CA GLY A 113 -18.38 -30.22 -2.02
C GLY A 113 -19.05 -30.47 -3.36
N ASN A 114 -20.34 -30.84 -3.35
CA ASN A 114 -21.10 -31.28 -4.53
C ASN A 114 -21.28 -30.20 -5.62
N THR A 115 -20.94 -28.92 -5.38
CA THR A 115 -21.00 -27.85 -6.38
C THR A 115 -20.01 -26.74 -6.01
N VAL A 116 -19.09 -26.41 -6.91
CA VAL A 116 -18.24 -25.21 -6.83
C VAL A 116 -18.73 -24.24 -7.91
N SER A 117 -19.34 -23.12 -7.51
CA SER A 117 -19.84 -22.09 -8.43
C SER A 117 -19.32 -20.71 -8.05
N GLY A 118 -18.63 -20.04 -8.97
CA GLY A 118 -18.21 -18.64 -8.86
C GLY A 118 -17.92 -18.04 -10.23
N ASN A 119 -18.20 -16.74 -10.41
CA ASN A 119 -18.00 -16.04 -11.70
C ASN A 119 -16.52 -15.94 -12.13
N SER A 120 -15.57 -16.24 -11.25
CA SER A 120 -14.13 -16.35 -11.54
C SER A 120 -13.46 -17.20 -10.45
N VAL A 121 -12.68 -18.21 -10.84
CA VAL A 121 -11.69 -18.84 -9.97
C VAL A 121 -10.34 -18.34 -10.46
N SER A 122 -9.69 -17.48 -9.69
CA SER A 122 -8.40 -16.88 -10.06
C SER A 122 -7.43 -16.93 -8.88
N GLY A 123 -6.38 -17.72 -9.03
CA GLY A 123 -5.17 -17.72 -8.22
C GLY A 123 -3.99 -18.08 -9.13
N ASN A 124 -2.78 -17.61 -8.83
CA ASN A 124 -1.61 -17.86 -9.69
C ASN A 124 -1.20 -19.36 -9.77
N THR A 125 -1.69 -20.19 -8.84
CA THR A 125 -1.61 -21.66 -8.82
C THR A 125 -2.93 -22.22 -8.24
N VAL A 126 -3.51 -23.27 -8.85
CA VAL A 126 -4.54 -24.12 -8.21
C VAL A 126 -3.89 -25.48 -7.99
N SER A 127 -3.47 -25.78 -6.77
CA SER A 127 -2.88 -27.08 -6.42
C SER A 127 -3.72 -27.77 -5.34
N GLY A 128 -4.13 -29.00 -5.64
CA GLY A 128 -4.74 -29.93 -4.71
C GLY A 128 -4.63 -31.33 -5.34
N ASN A 129 -4.25 -32.34 -4.56
CA ASN A 129 -3.94 -33.67 -5.09
C ASN A 129 -5.12 -34.42 -5.74
N SER A 130 -6.35 -33.90 -5.67
CA SER A 130 -7.53 -34.39 -6.41
C SER A 130 -8.65 -33.34 -6.43
N VAL A 131 -9.25 -33.07 -7.59
CA VAL A 131 -10.51 -32.32 -7.72
C VAL A 131 -11.57 -33.29 -8.25
N SER A 132 -12.51 -33.72 -7.41
CA SER A 132 -13.64 -34.56 -7.83
C SER A 132 -14.96 -33.84 -7.59
N GLY A 133 -15.80 -33.78 -8.62
CA GLY A 133 -17.15 -33.25 -8.56
C GLY A 133 -17.91 -33.58 -9.86
N ASN A 134 -19.19 -33.92 -9.77
CA ASN A 134 -20.00 -34.37 -10.92
C ASN A 134 -20.18 -33.29 -12.01
N THR A 135 -19.91 -32.00 -11.72
CA THR A 135 -19.96 -30.89 -12.69
C THR A 135 -19.01 -29.77 -12.25
N VAL A 136 -18.11 -29.33 -13.14
CA VAL A 136 -17.25 -28.15 -12.97
C VAL A 136 -17.62 -27.11 -14.03
N SER A 137 -18.11 -25.93 -13.63
CA SER A 137 -18.52 -24.87 -14.56
C SER A 137 -18.00 -23.49 -14.15
N GLY A 138 -17.24 -22.83 -15.04
CA GLY A 138 -16.82 -21.42 -14.91
C GLY A 138 -16.52 -20.82 -16.30
N ASN A 139 -16.77 -19.52 -16.50
CA ASN A 139 -16.63 -18.85 -17.80
C ASN A 139 -15.16 -18.70 -18.28
N SER A 140 -14.17 -18.84 -17.39
CA SER A 140 -12.74 -18.91 -17.71
C SER A 140 -12.00 -19.68 -16.62
N VAL A 141 -11.17 -20.64 -17.01
CA VAL A 141 -10.14 -21.26 -16.16
C VAL A 141 -8.81 -20.85 -16.77
N SER A 142 -8.04 -19.99 -16.10
CA SER A 142 -6.74 -19.54 -16.59
C SER A 142 -5.73 -19.50 -15.44
N GLY A 143 -4.70 -20.33 -15.54
CA GLY A 143 -3.48 -20.28 -14.73
C GLY A 143 -2.29 -20.59 -15.64
N ASN A 144 -1.10 -20.07 -15.32
CA ASN A 144 0.09 -20.28 -16.17
C ASN A 144 0.61 -21.73 -16.15
N THR A 145 0.19 -22.56 -15.17
CA THR A 145 0.43 -24.01 -15.08
C THR A 145 -0.79 -24.67 -14.44
N VAL A 146 -1.29 -25.77 -15.01
CA VAL A 146 -2.25 -26.70 -14.37
C VAL A 146 -1.50 -28.02 -14.17
N SER A 147 -1.22 -28.43 -12.94
CA SER A 147 -0.66 -29.75 -12.63
C SER A 147 -1.43 -30.42 -11.50
N GLY A 148 -1.97 -31.60 -11.78
CA GLY A 148 -2.66 -32.48 -10.85
C GLY A 148 -2.88 -33.83 -11.52
N ASN A 149 -2.56 -34.92 -10.83
CA ASN A 149 -2.40 -36.26 -11.43
C ASN A 149 -3.67 -36.91 -12.02
N SER A 150 -4.87 -36.30 -11.97
CA SER A 150 -6.08 -36.75 -12.68
C SER A 150 -7.22 -35.72 -12.56
N VAL A 151 -7.95 -35.46 -13.66
CA VAL A 151 -9.24 -34.76 -13.68
C VAL A 151 -10.31 -35.75 -14.15
N SER A 152 -11.24 -36.14 -13.28
CA SER A 152 -12.38 -37.00 -13.66
C SER A 152 -13.71 -36.34 -13.29
N GLY A 153 -14.55 -36.09 -14.28
CA GLY A 153 -15.93 -35.66 -14.11
C GLY A 153 -16.77 -36.03 -15.34
N ASN A 154 -18.05 -36.35 -15.15
CA ASN A 154 -18.92 -36.83 -16.25
C ASN A 154 -19.17 -35.77 -17.36
N THR A 155 -18.87 -34.49 -17.14
CA THR A 155 -18.92 -33.42 -18.16
C THR A 155 -17.95 -32.29 -17.80
N VAL A 156 -17.08 -31.90 -18.74
CA VAL A 156 -16.17 -30.73 -18.64
C VAL A 156 -16.55 -29.75 -19.75
N SER A 157 -16.93 -28.51 -19.42
CA SER A 157 -17.27 -27.48 -20.42
C SER A 157 -16.65 -26.11 -20.08
N GLY A 158 -15.83 -25.57 -20.99
CA GLY A 158 -15.29 -24.21 -20.95
C GLY A 158 -14.93 -23.72 -22.36
N ASN A 159 -15.06 -22.42 -22.64
CA ASN A 159 -14.92 -21.86 -24.00
C ASN A 159 -13.46 -21.77 -24.52
N THR A 160 -12.45 -21.82 -23.65
CA THR A 160 -11.02 -21.81 -24.01
C THR A 160 -10.21 -22.54 -22.94
N VAL A 161 -9.39 -23.51 -23.33
CA VAL A 161 -8.28 -24.05 -22.52
C VAL A 161 -7.00 -23.64 -23.23
N SER A 162 -6.17 -22.80 -22.62
CA SER A 162 -4.89 -22.36 -23.20
C SER A 162 -3.80 -22.32 -22.13
N GLY A 163 -2.79 -23.18 -22.27
CA GLY A 163 -1.55 -23.17 -21.52
C GLY A 163 -0.39 -23.44 -22.48
N ASN A 164 0.79 -22.87 -22.22
CA ASN A 164 1.94 -22.92 -23.14
C ASN A 164 2.71 -24.26 -23.14
N SER A 165 2.31 -25.24 -22.33
CA SER A 165 2.76 -26.64 -22.37
C SER A 165 1.68 -27.51 -21.73
N VAL A 166 1.24 -28.56 -22.41
CA VAL A 166 0.46 -29.66 -21.81
C VAL A 166 1.40 -30.85 -21.72
N SER A 167 1.80 -31.23 -20.51
CA SER A 167 2.48 -32.49 -20.24
C SER A 167 1.70 -33.18 -19.12
N ASP A 168 0.83 -34.13 -19.49
CA ASP A 168 0.72 -35.46 -18.88
C ASP A 168 -0.56 -36.21 -19.30
N ASN A 169 -0.49 -37.53 -19.09
CA ASN A 169 -1.24 -38.61 -19.73
C ASN A 169 -2.74 -38.69 -19.35
N THR A 170 -3.59 -38.82 -20.39
CA THR A 170 -4.99 -39.31 -20.38
C THR A 170 -6.08 -38.35 -19.87
N VAL A 171 -6.86 -37.80 -20.81
CA VAL A 171 -8.21 -37.25 -20.57
C VAL A 171 -9.23 -38.36 -20.82
N SER A 172 -10.07 -38.71 -19.83
CA SER A 172 -11.23 -39.59 -20.06
C SER A 172 -12.52 -38.93 -19.55
N GLY A 173 -13.46 -38.71 -20.46
CA GLY A 173 -14.80 -38.20 -20.19
C GLY A 173 -15.68 -38.49 -21.40
N ASN A 174 -16.93 -38.91 -21.19
CA ASN A 174 -17.81 -39.45 -22.23
C ASN A 174 -18.28 -38.42 -23.29
N ALA A 175 -17.93 -37.12 -23.17
CA ALA A 175 -18.09 -36.11 -24.22
C ALA A 175 -17.15 -34.91 -24.00
N VAL A 176 -16.38 -34.55 -25.04
CA VAL A 176 -15.51 -33.35 -25.11
C VAL A 176 -16.01 -32.49 -26.27
N SER A 177 -16.30 -31.19 -26.05
CA SER A 177 -16.58 -30.25 -27.15
C SER A 177 -15.76 -28.97 -27.01
N GLY A 178 -14.86 -28.73 -27.96
CA GLY A 178 -14.06 -27.51 -28.10
C GLY A 178 -13.52 -27.40 -29.53
N ASN A 179 -13.33 -26.18 -30.05
CA ASN A 179 -13.15 -25.94 -31.49
C ASN A 179 -11.69 -25.97 -32.02
N THR A 180 -10.63 -26.24 -31.22
CA THR A 180 -9.23 -26.30 -31.76
C THR A 180 -8.23 -26.98 -30.80
N VAL A 181 -7.35 -27.86 -31.31
CA VAL A 181 -6.16 -28.47 -30.64
C VAL A 181 -4.96 -28.35 -31.60
N SER A 182 -3.76 -27.98 -31.14
CA SER A 182 -2.53 -28.00 -31.95
C SER A 182 -1.34 -28.53 -31.15
N GLN A 183 -0.59 -29.49 -31.72
CA GLN A 183 0.70 -30.00 -31.21
C GLN A 183 1.79 -29.82 -32.29
N ASN A 184 3.05 -29.66 -31.87
CA ASN A 184 4.24 -29.60 -32.74
C ASN A 184 5.15 -30.80 -32.37
N THR A 185 5.58 -31.58 -33.36
CA THR A 185 6.46 -32.76 -33.22
C THR A 185 7.80 -32.55 -33.93
N GLU A 186 8.89 -33.06 -33.34
CA GLU A 186 10.16 -33.40 -34.00
C GLU A 186 10.69 -34.76 -33.45
N PRO A 187 11.64 -35.44 -34.14
CA PRO A 187 11.46 -36.82 -34.60
C PRO A 187 12.22 -37.88 -33.78
N GLU A 188 11.80 -39.15 -33.92
CA GLU A 188 12.53 -40.32 -33.42
C GLU A 188 12.75 -41.40 -34.50
N ASN A 189 13.89 -42.08 -34.34
CA ASN A 189 14.51 -43.11 -35.18
C ASN A 189 13.92 -44.53 -35.01
N ASP A 190 14.16 -45.32 -36.05
CA ASP A 190 14.41 -46.78 -36.13
C ASP A 190 13.29 -47.82 -35.90
N MET A 191 12.80 -48.36 -37.04
CA MET A 191 12.87 -49.76 -37.56
C MET A 191 12.57 -50.99 -36.63
N PRO A 192 12.09 -52.17 -37.14
CA PRO A 192 12.36 -52.75 -38.48
C PRO A 192 11.27 -53.60 -39.23
N GLN A 193 11.41 -53.64 -40.58
CA GLN A 193 11.29 -54.77 -41.55
C GLN A 193 9.90 -55.42 -41.88
N PRO A 194 9.71 -56.16 -43.01
CA PRO A 194 10.53 -56.36 -44.24
C PRO A 194 9.77 -56.22 -45.59
N GLY A 195 10.52 -56.14 -46.71
CA GLY A 195 10.11 -56.78 -47.98
C GLY A 195 10.12 -55.96 -49.28
N THR A 196 11.20 -56.15 -50.08
CA THR A 196 11.29 -56.15 -51.58
C THR A 196 10.91 -54.86 -52.34
N SER A 197 11.60 -54.37 -53.39
CA SER A 197 12.84 -54.68 -54.08
C SER A 197 13.13 -53.54 -55.09
N VAL A 198 14.31 -52.92 -54.96
CA VAL A 198 15.26 -52.40 -55.97
C VAL A 198 14.76 -51.81 -57.31
N SER A 199 15.02 -50.50 -57.52
CA SER A 199 15.87 -49.99 -58.63
C SER A 199 16.14 -48.47 -58.52
N ASP A 200 17.40 -48.11 -58.30
CA ASP A 200 18.04 -46.78 -58.51
C ASP A 200 18.37 -46.53 -60.01
N PRO A 201 18.93 -45.38 -60.45
CA PRO A 201 18.94 -44.00 -59.89
C PRO A 201 18.65 -42.90 -60.95
N VAL A 202 18.12 -41.73 -60.56
CA VAL A 202 18.40 -40.46 -61.29
C VAL A 202 18.65 -39.30 -60.31
N LYS A 203 19.73 -38.59 -60.65
CA LYS A 203 20.45 -37.48 -60.02
C LYS A 203 19.61 -36.18 -59.87
N PRO A 204 19.91 -35.30 -58.89
CA PRO A 204 18.98 -34.25 -58.44
C PRO A 204 19.02 -32.99 -59.30
N GLU A 205 17.84 -32.46 -59.61
CA GLU A 205 17.62 -31.05 -59.98
C GLU A 205 16.71 -30.40 -58.94
N GLU A 206 17.10 -29.21 -58.48
CA GLU A 206 16.36 -28.38 -57.54
C GLU A 206 14.96 -28.04 -58.09
N ILE A 207 13.92 -28.54 -57.42
CA ILE A 207 12.53 -28.12 -57.65
C ILE A 207 12.01 -27.51 -56.35
N THR A 208 11.61 -26.26 -56.48
CA THR A 208 11.03 -25.38 -55.46
C THR A 208 9.83 -26.04 -54.77
N PRO A 209 9.67 -25.98 -53.43
CA PRO A 209 8.54 -26.63 -52.77
C PRO A 209 7.20 -25.99 -53.16
N GLN A 210 6.39 -26.73 -53.93
CA GLN A 210 4.95 -26.53 -53.95
C GLN A 210 4.38 -26.90 -52.58
N LYS A 211 3.72 -25.92 -51.96
CA LYS A 211 3.01 -26.07 -50.69
C LYS A 211 1.64 -26.68 -50.99
N GLU A 212 1.51 -27.98 -50.80
CA GLU A 212 0.20 -28.63 -50.77
C GLU A 212 -0.56 -28.12 -49.53
N GLN A 213 -1.72 -27.54 -49.78
CA GLN A 213 -2.49 -26.75 -48.83
C GLN A 213 -3.37 -27.66 -47.99
N LEU A 214 -3.10 -27.78 -46.68
CA LEU A 214 -4.09 -28.26 -45.72
C LEU A 214 -5.38 -27.42 -45.86
N PRO A 215 -6.59 -28.02 -45.83
CA PRO A 215 -7.82 -27.26 -45.88
C PRO A 215 -7.85 -26.28 -44.71
N ALA A 216 -7.98 -25.00 -45.03
CA ALA A 216 -8.11 -23.94 -44.04
C ALA A 216 -9.28 -24.26 -43.10
N ALA A 217 -9.07 -24.11 -41.79
CA ALA A 217 -10.18 -24.02 -40.85
C ALA A 217 -11.16 -22.96 -41.38
N PRO A 218 -12.48 -23.24 -41.43
CA PRO A 218 -13.43 -22.31 -42.00
C PRO A 218 -13.29 -20.96 -41.28
N PRO A 219 -13.25 -19.84 -42.00
CA PRO A 219 -13.14 -18.53 -41.37
C PRO A 219 -14.30 -18.37 -40.39
N VAL A 220 -14.00 -18.10 -39.11
CA VAL A 220 -15.01 -17.67 -38.15
C VAL A 220 -15.61 -16.39 -38.72
N GLN A 221 -16.79 -16.49 -39.33
CA GLN A 221 -17.47 -15.32 -39.88
C GLN A 221 -17.67 -14.31 -38.75
N ALA A 222 -17.09 -13.12 -38.91
CA ALA A 222 -17.33 -12.01 -38.00
C ALA A 222 -18.83 -11.75 -37.93
N ILE A 223 -19.45 -11.95 -36.76
CA ILE A 223 -20.87 -11.73 -36.56
C ILE A 223 -21.18 -10.27 -36.88
N THR A 224 -21.80 -10.06 -38.03
CA THR A 224 -22.19 -8.71 -38.48
C THR A 224 -23.56 -8.39 -37.90
N VAL A 225 -23.61 -7.32 -37.09
CA VAL A 225 -24.86 -6.84 -36.49
C VAL A 225 -25.53 -5.87 -37.45
N GLY A 226 -26.79 -6.16 -37.79
CA GLY A 226 -27.57 -5.33 -38.71
C GLY A 226 -27.80 -3.90 -38.21
N THR A 227 -28.20 -3.01 -39.12
CA THR A 227 -28.48 -1.60 -38.78
C THR A 227 -29.98 -1.41 -38.50
N PRO A 228 -30.37 -1.00 -37.27
CA PRO A 228 -31.77 -0.69 -36.97
C PRO A 228 -32.22 0.60 -37.68
N VAL A 229 -33.50 0.71 -38.00
CA VAL A 229 -34.10 1.91 -38.61
C VAL A 229 -34.88 2.69 -37.56
N LEU A 230 -34.44 3.91 -37.29
CA LEU A 230 -35.10 4.83 -36.35
C LEU A 230 -36.42 5.34 -36.95
N LYS A 231 -37.56 4.92 -36.39
CA LYS A 231 -38.90 5.21 -36.94
C LYS A 231 -39.50 6.49 -36.40
N LYS A 232 -39.51 6.67 -35.08
CA LYS A 232 -40.13 7.84 -34.43
C LYS A 232 -39.36 8.24 -33.17
N ALA A 233 -39.41 9.53 -32.88
CA ALA A 233 -38.96 10.14 -31.63
C ALA A 233 -39.99 11.19 -31.21
N VAL A 234 -40.71 10.98 -30.11
CA VAL A 234 -41.88 11.79 -29.75
C VAL A 234 -41.80 12.33 -28.32
N ASN A 235 -41.82 13.66 -28.18
CA ASN A 235 -41.96 14.36 -26.88
C ASN A 235 -43.45 14.51 -26.50
N SER A 236 -44.07 13.42 -26.05
CA SER A 236 -45.49 13.42 -25.65
C SER A 236 -45.71 13.79 -24.19
N ARG A 237 -44.69 13.62 -23.33
CA ARG A 237 -44.75 13.86 -21.88
C ARG A 237 -43.61 14.77 -21.41
N MET A 238 -43.79 15.40 -20.26
CA MET A 238 -42.83 16.35 -19.68
C MET A 238 -41.43 15.73 -19.53
N GLY A 239 -40.46 16.32 -20.21
CA GLY A 239 -39.05 15.92 -20.23
C GLY A 239 -38.80 14.52 -20.81
N LYS A 240 -39.81 13.89 -21.43
CA LYS A 240 -39.73 12.51 -21.90
C LYS A 240 -39.87 12.42 -23.41
N VAL A 241 -39.00 11.65 -24.03
CA VAL A 241 -39.06 11.30 -25.46
C VAL A 241 -39.09 9.79 -25.59
N LYS A 242 -40.16 9.27 -26.21
CA LYS A 242 -40.23 7.85 -26.60
C LYS A 242 -39.63 7.70 -27.99
N ILE A 243 -38.62 6.85 -28.09
CA ILE A 243 -37.93 6.47 -29.32
C ILE A 243 -38.40 5.08 -29.72
N THR A 244 -38.77 4.88 -30.98
CA THR A 244 -39.14 3.57 -31.54
C THR A 244 -38.36 3.31 -32.83
N PHE A 245 -37.87 2.09 -32.99
CA PHE A 245 -37.04 1.68 -34.12
C PHE A 245 -37.35 0.23 -34.54
N THR A 246 -36.90 -0.17 -35.72
CA THR A 246 -37.01 -1.56 -36.16
C THR A 246 -35.96 -2.43 -35.50
N GLY A 247 -36.17 -3.75 -35.49
CA GLY A 247 -35.11 -4.66 -35.12
C GLY A 247 -33.93 -4.64 -36.11
N ALA A 248 -32.81 -5.17 -35.65
CA ALA A 248 -31.63 -5.47 -36.48
C ALA A 248 -31.31 -6.96 -36.40
N SER A 249 -30.82 -7.54 -37.50
CA SER A 249 -30.33 -8.91 -37.51
C SER A 249 -29.16 -9.07 -36.53
N ASN A 250 -29.11 -10.23 -35.87
CA ASN A 250 -28.07 -10.58 -34.89
C ASN A 250 -27.97 -9.61 -33.69
N ALA A 251 -28.91 -8.69 -33.49
CA ALA A 251 -28.89 -7.79 -32.35
C ALA A 251 -29.60 -8.43 -31.15
N VAL A 252 -28.87 -8.64 -30.06
CA VAL A 252 -29.43 -9.08 -28.77
C VAL A 252 -29.86 -7.89 -27.89
N GLY A 253 -29.44 -6.69 -28.25
CA GLY A 253 -29.85 -5.44 -27.64
C GLY A 253 -29.51 -4.25 -28.52
N TYR A 254 -29.87 -3.06 -28.05
CA TYR A 254 -29.71 -1.79 -28.77
C TYR A 254 -29.12 -0.72 -27.87
N GLU A 255 -28.23 0.07 -28.44
CA GLU A 255 -27.66 1.26 -27.84
C GLU A 255 -28.30 2.50 -28.48
N VAL A 256 -29.06 3.27 -27.71
CA VAL A 256 -29.64 4.54 -28.14
C VAL A 256 -28.77 5.68 -27.62
N GLN A 257 -28.28 6.52 -28.53
CA GLN A 257 -27.55 7.73 -28.17
C GLN A 257 -28.39 8.98 -28.44
N TYR A 258 -28.29 9.95 -27.54
CA TYR A 258 -28.88 11.27 -27.72
C TYR A 258 -27.92 12.40 -27.40
N SER A 259 -28.06 13.53 -28.10
CA SER A 259 -27.19 14.69 -27.93
C SER A 259 -27.89 15.99 -28.31
N ARG A 260 -27.54 17.10 -27.64
CA ARG A 260 -27.84 18.47 -28.09
C ARG A 260 -27.05 18.88 -29.34
N LYS A 261 -25.97 18.17 -29.66
CA LYS A 261 -25.10 18.43 -30.81
C LYS A 261 -25.30 17.37 -31.88
N LYS A 262 -25.68 17.79 -33.09
CA LYS A 262 -25.85 16.89 -34.25
C LYS A 262 -24.59 16.07 -34.59
N SER A 263 -23.42 16.56 -34.20
CA SER A 263 -22.12 15.89 -34.37
C SER A 263 -21.86 14.75 -33.37
N PHE A 264 -22.64 14.63 -32.30
CA PHE A 264 -22.38 13.67 -31.20
C PHE A 264 -20.97 13.80 -30.61
N LYS A 265 -20.39 15.02 -30.59
CA LYS A 265 -19.13 15.29 -29.85
C LYS A 265 -19.27 15.16 -28.32
N SER A 266 -20.51 15.16 -27.82
CA SER A 266 -20.90 14.80 -26.45
C SER A 266 -22.28 14.16 -26.56
N TYR A 267 -22.53 13.06 -25.87
CA TYR A 267 -23.78 12.32 -25.95
C TYR A 267 -24.02 11.53 -24.67
N VAL A 268 -25.25 11.06 -24.52
CA VAL A 268 -25.66 10.12 -23.48
C VAL A 268 -26.15 8.85 -24.17
N THR A 269 -25.81 7.71 -23.57
CA THR A 269 -26.20 6.37 -24.03
C THR A 269 -27.28 5.79 -23.12
N VAL A 270 -28.25 5.10 -23.72
CA VAL A 270 -29.26 4.28 -23.04
C VAL A 270 -29.36 2.94 -23.76
N ASP A 271 -29.12 1.86 -23.04
CA ASP A 271 -29.28 0.51 -23.57
C ASP A 271 -30.69 -0.02 -23.35
N THR A 272 -31.17 -0.82 -24.30
CA THR A 272 -32.49 -1.46 -24.24
C THR A 272 -32.48 -2.76 -25.03
N VAL A 273 -33.18 -3.77 -24.55
CA VAL A 273 -33.48 -4.99 -25.33
C VAL A 273 -34.78 -4.85 -26.14
N SER A 274 -35.59 -3.84 -25.81
CA SER A 274 -36.80 -3.53 -26.54
C SER A 274 -36.50 -2.77 -27.83
N LYS A 275 -37.38 -2.90 -28.81
CA LYS A 275 -37.38 -2.07 -30.05
C LYS A 275 -37.83 -0.61 -29.80
N SER A 276 -37.65 -0.14 -28.57
CA SER A 276 -37.97 1.21 -28.12
C SER A 276 -37.15 1.59 -26.87
N ALA A 277 -36.98 2.89 -26.66
CA ALA A 277 -36.39 3.45 -25.46
C ALA A 277 -37.17 4.71 -25.04
N THR A 278 -37.25 4.98 -23.74
CA THR A 278 -37.79 6.25 -23.23
C THR A 278 -36.67 7.03 -22.56
N ILE A 279 -36.31 8.16 -23.15
CA ILE A 279 -35.35 9.10 -22.57
C ILE A 279 -36.12 10.08 -21.70
N ALA A 280 -35.65 10.34 -20.48
CA ALA A 280 -36.29 11.22 -19.52
C ALA A 280 -35.39 12.42 -19.17
N ASN A 281 -35.92 13.30 -18.32
CA ASN A 281 -35.22 14.46 -17.76
C ASN A 281 -34.68 15.46 -18.80
N LEU A 282 -35.32 15.56 -19.97
CA LEU A 282 -34.88 16.47 -21.02
C LEU A 282 -35.37 17.91 -20.79
N PRO A 283 -34.48 18.92 -20.84
CA PRO A 283 -34.86 20.31 -20.67
C PRO A 283 -35.71 20.89 -21.78
N LYS A 284 -36.60 21.81 -21.39
CA LYS A 284 -37.50 22.54 -22.26
C LYS A 284 -36.75 23.42 -23.26
N GLY A 285 -37.29 23.52 -24.48
CA GLY A 285 -36.80 24.38 -25.54
C GLY A 285 -35.55 23.88 -26.28
N LYS A 286 -34.92 22.78 -25.83
CA LYS A 286 -33.70 22.23 -26.44
C LYS A 286 -34.02 21.29 -27.61
N ASN A 287 -33.11 21.24 -28.58
CA ASN A 287 -33.14 20.26 -29.66
C ASN A 287 -32.26 19.06 -29.31
N TYR A 288 -32.77 17.85 -29.52
CA TYR A 288 -32.04 16.60 -29.33
C TYR A 288 -31.99 15.80 -30.60
N THR A 289 -30.80 15.36 -30.96
CA THR A 289 -30.56 14.40 -32.04
C THR A 289 -30.38 13.01 -31.46
N PHE A 290 -31.03 12.01 -32.05
CA PHE A 290 -31.02 10.61 -31.63
C PHE A 290 -30.45 9.73 -32.73
N ARG A 291 -29.73 8.67 -32.35
CA ARG A 291 -29.31 7.57 -33.23
C ARG A 291 -29.34 6.26 -32.43
N VAL A 292 -29.52 5.13 -33.11
CA VAL A 292 -29.55 3.81 -32.47
C VAL A 292 -28.68 2.83 -33.25
N ARG A 293 -28.00 1.90 -32.56
CA ARG A 293 -27.31 0.76 -33.17
C ARG A 293 -27.65 -0.52 -32.42
N GLY A 294 -27.65 -1.66 -33.10
CA GLY A 294 -27.73 -2.97 -32.46
C GLY A 294 -26.38 -3.36 -31.87
N TYR A 295 -26.38 -4.23 -30.87
CA TYR A 295 -25.19 -4.96 -30.44
C TYR A 295 -25.48 -6.45 -30.29
N TYR A 296 -24.44 -7.25 -30.50
CA TYR A 296 -24.39 -8.67 -30.21
C TYR A 296 -23.47 -8.89 -29.01
N ARG A 297 -23.81 -9.85 -28.14
CA ARG A 297 -22.95 -10.24 -27.02
C ARG A 297 -22.19 -11.50 -27.43
N ASN A 298 -20.88 -11.37 -27.55
CA ASN A 298 -19.99 -12.48 -27.87
C ASN A 298 -19.94 -13.47 -26.70
N ALA A 299 -19.46 -14.68 -26.98
CA ALA A 299 -19.37 -15.76 -25.99
C ALA A 299 -18.44 -15.43 -24.80
N ASP A 300 -17.47 -14.52 -24.99
CA ASP A 300 -16.57 -13.98 -23.96
C ASP A 300 -17.21 -12.83 -23.13
N GLY A 301 -18.45 -12.46 -23.43
CA GLY A 301 -19.19 -11.38 -22.78
C GLY A 301 -18.92 -9.98 -23.35
N THR A 302 -17.98 -9.82 -24.28
CA THR A 302 -17.75 -8.55 -24.98
C THR A 302 -18.89 -8.20 -25.94
N LEU A 303 -19.02 -6.93 -26.30
CA LEU A 303 -20.08 -6.45 -27.17
C LEU A 303 -19.55 -6.07 -28.55
N THR A 304 -20.09 -6.71 -29.58
CA THR A 304 -19.89 -6.32 -30.98
C THR A 304 -21.01 -5.36 -31.37
N TYR A 305 -20.68 -4.15 -31.78
CA TYR A 305 -21.65 -3.11 -32.13
C TYR A 305 -21.81 -2.99 -33.64
N GLY A 306 -23.06 -2.89 -34.11
CA GLY A 306 -23.38 -2.57 -35.50
C GLY A 306 -23.27 -1.09 -35.81
N THR A 307 -23.60 -0.74 -37.06
CA THR A 307 -23.64 0.65 -37.54
C THR A 307 -24.84 1.40 -36.96
N TYR A 308 -24.68 2.72 -36.76
CA TYR A 308 -25.78 3.57 -36.34
C TYR A 308 -26.80 3.81 -37.44
N SER A 309 -28.06 3.88 -37.02
CA SER A 309 -29.19 4.36 -37.81
C SER A 309 -28.97 5.80 -38.31
N ASN A 310 -29.83 6.21 -39.24
CA ASN A 310 -30.10 7.62 -39.51
C ASN A 310 -30.46 8.39 -38.24
N LYS A 311 -30.18 9.69 -38.24
CA LYS A 311 -30.41 10.59 -37.10
C LYS A 311 -31.81 11.19 -37.17
N LEU A 312 -32.51 11.27 -36.03
CA LEU A 312 -33.74 12.07 -35.89
C LEU A 312 -33.54 13.20 -34.88
N THR A 313 -34.06 14.40 -35.18
CA THR A 313 -33.99 15.55 -34.27
C THR A 313 -35.37 15.94 -33.75
N VAL A 314 -35.50 16.16 -32.44
CA VAL A 314 -36.74 16.58 -31.78
C VAL A 314 -36.50 17.82 -30.92
N LYS A 315 -37.35 18.84 -31.06
CA LYS A 315 -37.41 19.97 -30.11
C LYS A 315 -38.29 19.60 -28.92
N ILE A 316 -37.76 19.73 -27.70
CA ILE A 316 -38.50 19.43 -26.46
C ILE A 316 -39.40 20.60 -26.13
N LYS A 317 -40.70 20.48 -26.43
CA LYS A 317 -41.71 21.50 -26.11
C LYS A 317 -42.20 21.36 -24.67
N LYS A 318 -42.46 20.13 -24.23
CA LYS A 318 -42.84 19.77 -22.86
C LYS A 318 -41.59 19.23 -22.16
N GLY A 319 -40.79 20.09 -21.55
CA GLY A 319 -39.51 19.73 -20.91
C GLY A 319 -39.40 20.21 -19.47
N LEU A 320 -38.36 19.77 -18.77
CA LEU A 320 -38.02 20.28 -17.44
C LEU A 320 -37.33 21.65 -17.56
N GLU A 321 -37.51 22.51 -16.55
CA GLU A 321 -36.80 23.78 -16.47
C GLU A 321 -35.35 23.56 -15.99
N GLU A 322 -34.40 24.24 -16.62
CA GLU A 322 -33.01 24.33 -16.16
C GLU A 322 -32.80 25.64 -15.39
N VAL A 323 -32.08 25.59 -14.29
CA VAL A 323 -31.62 26.79 -13.57
C VAL A 323 -30.20 27.17 -13.99
N PRO A 324 -29.84 28.46 -13.99
CA PRO A 324 -28.46 28.90 -14.10
C PRO A 324 -27.59 28.27 -13.00
N TYR A 325 -26.30 28.03 -13.30
CA TYR A 325 -25.34 27.50 -12.33
C TYR A 325 -25.32 28.27 -10.99
N ALA A 326 -25.43 29.60 -11.02
CA ALA A 326 -25.45 30.44 -9.82
C ALA A 326 -26.66 30.18 -8.91
N GLN A 327 -27.73 29.57 -9.45
CA GLN A 327 -28.95 29.20 -8.74
C GLN A 327 -29.00 27.69 -8.43
N ALA A 328 -27.92 26.96 -8.70
CA ALA A 328 -27.86 25.53 -8.42
C ALA A 328 -27.97 25.30 -6.90
N SER A 329 -28.94 24.46 -6.50
CA SER A 329 -29.14 24.06 -5.11
C SER A 329 -29.10 22.54 -5.02
N SER A 330 -28.22 22.03 -4.16
CA SER A 330 -27.97 20.60 -4.04
C SER A 330 -27.62 20.19 -2.61
N LYS A 331 -27.68 18.88 -2.36
CA LYS A 331 -27.26 18.26 -1.11
C LYS A 331 -26.58 16.93 -1.41
N VAL A 332 -25.36 16.74 -0.89
CA VAL A 332 -24.72 15.42 -0.89
C VAL A 332 -25.43 14.57 0.17
N LYS A 333 -25.97 13.42 -0.25
CA LYS A 333 -26.65 12.47 0.63
C LYS A 333 -25.67 11.49 1.25
N SER A 334 -24.69 11.02 0.47
CA SER A 334 -23.69 10.05 0.93
C SER A 334 -22.47 10.05 0.02
N CYS A 335 -21.29 10.01 0.62
CA CYS A 335 -20.00 9.69 -0.02
C CYS A 335 -19.34 8.62 0.87
N LYS A 336 -19.50 7.34 0.52
CA LYS A 336 -19.13 6.22 1.40
C LYS A 336 -18.89 4.91 0.63
N MET A 337 -18.07 4.03 1.17
CA MET A 337 -17.98 2.64 0.75
C MET A 337 -19.34 1.94 0.94
N ALA A 338 -19.82 1.26 -0.10
CA ALA A 338 -21.02 0.44 -0.06
C ALA A 338 -20.71 -1.00 0.39
N ASN A 339 -19.53 -1.49 0.03
CA ASN A 339 -18.94 -2.76 0.44
C ASN A 339 -17.41 -2.64 0.31
N ARG A 340 -16.67 -3.74 0.44
CA ARG A 340 -15.20 -3.74 0.42
C ARG A 340 -14.58 -3.17 -0.86
N THR A 341 -15.21 -3.39 -2.00
CA THR A 341 -14.63 -3.07 -3.32
C THR A 341 -15.33 -1.92 -4.02
N THR A 342 -16.50 -1.49 -3.55
CA THR A 342 -17.36 -0.54 -4.25
C THR A 342 -17.62 0.70 -3.41
N PHE A 343 -17.29 1.86 -3.96
CA PHE A 343 -17.65 3.17 -3.44
C PHE A 343 -18.98 3.66 -4.02
N LYS A 344 -19.77 4.38 -3.21
CA LYS A 344 -21.03 5.02 -3.62
C LYS A 344 -21.03 6.53 -3.30
N PHE A 345 -21.30 7.33 -4.32
CA PHE A 345 -21.64 8.75 -4.19
C PHE A 345 -23.11 8.96 -4.51
N SER A 346 -23.83 9.72 -3.69
CA SER A 346 -25.22 10.10 -3.97
C SER A 346 -25.52 11.54 -3.55
N ALA A 347 -26.30 12.23 -4.37
CA ALA A 347 -26.72 13.60 -4.14
C ALA A 347 -28.15 13.84 -4.66
N SER A 348 -28.80 14.85 -4.10
CA SER A 348 -30.01 15.45 -4.68
C SER A 348 -29.68 16.82 -5.24
N ILE A 349 -30.13 17.08 -6.46
CA ILE A 349 -30.05 18.38 -7.12
C ILE A 349 -31.48 18.82 -7.36
N LYS A 350 -31.89 19.95 -6.77
CA LYS A 350 -33.32 20.35 -6.71
C LYS A 350 -33.94 20.56 -8.10
N LYS A 351 -33.18 21.16 -9.02
CA LYS A 351 -33.57 21.44 -10.40
C LYS A 351 -32.38 21.15 -11.30
N LEU A 352 -32.64 20.77 -12.55
CA LEU A 352 -31.56 20.54 -13.51
C LEU A 352 -30.75 21.82 -13.69
N VAL A 353 -29.43 21.69 -13.77
CA VAL A 353 -28.52 22.83 -13.87
C VAL A 353 -28.08 23.01 -15.32
N ALA A 354 -28.24 24.20 -15.87
CA ALA A 354 -27.83 24.53 -17.24
C ALA A 354 -26.32 24.29 -17.44
N SER A 355 -25.96 23.57 -18.50
CA SER A 355 -24.56 23.27 -18.85
C SER A 355 -24.41 23.00 -20.36
N SER A 356 -23.17 22.82 -20.82
CA SER A 356 -22.80 22.61 -22.23
C SER A 356 -23.30 21.28 -22.82
N ASP A 357 -23.70 20.32 -21.97
CA ASP A 357 -24.22 19.00 -22.33
C ASP A 357 -25.19 18.45 -21.27
N ASP A 358 -25.66 17.22 -21.46
CA ASP A 358 -26.68 16.56 -20.61
C ASP A 358 -26.09 15.62 -19.58
N LEU A 359 -24.84 15.84 -19.22
CA LEU A 359 -24.11 15.01 -18.28
C LEU A 359 -23.88 15.71 -16.94
N TYR A 360 -24.02 14.93 -15.88
CA TYR A 360 -23.32 15.17 -14.62
C TYR A 360 -22.07 14.32 -14.56
N TYR A 361 -21.00 14.91 -14.02
CA TYR A 361 -19.71 14.27 -13.89
C TYR A 361 -19.39 14.08 -12.42
N LEU A 362 -19.03 12.87 -12.01
CA LEU A 362 -18.38 12.67 -10.73
C LEU A 362 -16.92 13.07 -10.88
N CYS A 363 -16.51 14.10 -10.17
CA CYS A 363 -15.17 14.66 -10.22
C CYS A 363 -14.44 14.41 -8.90
N GLN A 364 -13.19 13.96 -9.00
CA GLN A 364 -12.24 14.08 -7.91
C GLN A 364 -11.74 15.53 -7.87
N MET A 365 -11.75 16.12 -6.68
CA MET A 365 -11.49 17.53 -6.42
C MET A 365 -10.18 17.68 -5.66
N ASP A 366 -9.40 18.69 -6.02
CA ASP A 366 -8.20 19.06 -5.29
C ASP A 366 -8.61 19.66 -3.94
N PRO A 367 -8.04 19.21 -2.81
CA PRO A 367 -8.54 19.59 -1.50
C PRO A 367 -8.22 21.03 -1.09
N TYR A 368 -7.30 21.70 -1.78
CA TYR A 368 -6.89 23.09 -1.52
C TYR A 368 -7.57 24.07 -2.45
N THR A 369 -7.56 23.78 -3.74
CA THR A 369 -8.09 24.69 -4.78
C THR A 369 -9.57 24.43 -5.09
N ASN A 370 -10.11 23.30 -4.64
CA ASN A 370 -11.45 22.79 -5.00
C ASN A 370 -11.69 22.76 -6.51
N LYS A 371 -10.61 22.63 -7.31
CA LYS A 371 -10.66 22.43 -8.76
C LYS A 371 -10.73 20.93 -9.06
N LYS A 372 -11.36 20.58 -10.18
CA LYS A 372 -11.38 19.19 -10.66
C LYS A 372 -9.94 18.72 -10.95
N VAL A 373 -9.54 17.62 -10.33
CA VAL A 373 -8.34 16.85 -10.66
C VAL A 373 -8.60 15.94 -11.85
N ARG A 374 -9.59 15.04 -11.73
CA ARG A 374 -10.00 14.11 -12.80
C ARG A 374 -11.50 13.84 -12.77
N ILE A 375 -12.03 13.37 -13.89
CA ILE A 375 -13.38 12.82 -13.98
C ILE A 375 -13.25 11.34 -13.70
N VAL A 376 -14.06 10.80 -12.79
CA VAL A 376 -14.06 9.36 -12.47
C VAL A 376 -15.26 8.63 -13.07
N ALA A 377 -16.34 9.35 -13.33
CA ALA A 377 -17.53 8.82 -14.03
C ALA A 377 -18.41 9.96 -14.54
N SER A 378 -19.37 9.63 -15.41
CA SER A 378 -20.44 10.53 -15.83
C SER A 378 -21.77 9.79 -15.90
N MET A 379 -22.87 10.53 -15.82
CA MET A 379 -24.22 10.02 -16.03
C MET A 379 -25.13 11.09 -16.63
N ALA A 380 -26.25 10.67 -17.21
CA ALA A 380 -27.32 11.58 -17.62
C ALA A 380 -27.77 12.45 -16.45
N LYS A 381 -28.10 13.72 -16.71
CA LYS A 381 -28.62 14.60 -15.65
C LYS A 381 -29.93 14.07 -15.06
N ASP A 382 -29.99 14.11 -13.75
CA ASP A 382 -31.16 13.78 -12.94
C ASP A 382 -31.16 14.63 -11.67
N THR A 383 -32.33 14.82 -11.08
CA THR A 383 -32.50 15.38 -9.73
C THR A 383 -32.01 14.43 -8.64
N SER A 384 -31.98 13.11 -8.90
CA SER A 384 -31.39 12.11 -8.01
C SER A 384 -30.16 11.50 -8.66
N VAL A 385 -28.98 11.83 -8.14
CA VAL A 385 -27.69 11.41 -8.69
C VAL A 385 -27.11 10.30 -7.83
N VAL A 386 -26.75 9.17 -8.45
CA VAL A 386 -26.10 8.04 -7.76
C VAL A 386 -25.01 7.46 -8.66
N PHE A 387 -23.78 7.46 -8.16
CA PHE A 387 -22.65 6.74 -8.74
C PHE A 387 -22.27 5.56 -7.84
N LYS A 388 -21.94 4.43 -8.47
CA LYS A 388 -21.34 3.26 -7.83
C LYS A 388 -20.14 2.85 -8.66
N LEU A 389 -18.95 2.82 -8.06
CA LEU A 389 -17.69 2.57 -8.78
C LEU A 389 -16.81 1.60 -7.99
N PRO A 390 -16.05 0.73 -8.68
CA PRO A 390 -14.97 0.00 -8.02
C PRO A 390 -13.96 1.00 -7.44
N VAL A 391 -13.52 0.75 -6.21
CA VAL A 391 -12.63 1.65 -5.48
C VAL A 391 -11.16 1.44 -5.86
N PHE A 392 -10.82 0.20 -6.22
CA PHE A 392 -9.55 -0.23 -6.78
C PHE A 392 -9.83 -0.80 -8.18
N ALA A 393 -9.15 -0.29 -9.21
CA ALA A 393 -9.27 -0.79 -10.57
C ALA A 393 -7.93 -1.30 -11.09
N ASN A 394 -7.97 -2.13 -12.13
CA ASN A 394 -6.79 -2.80 -12.69
C ASN A 394 -5.76 -1.81 -13.31
N ASP A 395 -6.17 -0.58 -13.61
CA ASP A 395 -5.27 0.50 -14.04
C ASP A 395 -4.56 1.21 -12.87
N GLY A 396 -4.67 0.65 -11.66
CA GLY A 396 -4.17 1.20 -10.40
C GLY A 396 -4.97 2.40 -9.90
N THR A 397 -6.13 2.72 -10.49
CA THR A 397 -7.01 3.75 -9.94
C THR A 397 -7.40 3.37 -8.52
N ASN A 398 -7.09 4.29 -7.60
CA ASN A 398 -7.47 4.22 -6.20
C ASN A 398 -8.38 5.43 -5.90
N LEU A 399 -9.59 5.13 -5.43
CA LEU A 399 -10.61 6.13 -5.11
C LEU A 399 -10.69 6.43 -3.59
N ILE A 400 -9.95 5.72 -2.73
CA ILE A 400 -10.01 5.92 -1.27
C ILE A 400 -9.61 7.35 -0.89
N GLU A 401 -8.50 7.83 -1.45
CA GLU A 401 -7.92 9.14 -1.13
C GLU A 401 -8.68 10.32 -1.73
N GLY A 402 -9.67 10.07 -2.59
CA GLY A 402 -10.35 11.11 -3.34
C GLY A 402 -11.38 11.91 -2.54
N ARG A 403 -11.46 13.21 -2.84
CA ARG A 403 -12.56 14.10 -2.44
C ARG A 403 -13.48 14.33 -3.63
N TYR A 404 -14.78 14.06 -3.49
CA TYR A 404 -15.68 13.95 -4.65
C TYR A 404 -16.80 14.99 -4.65
N ALA A 405 -17.11 15.53 -5.83
CA ALA A 405 -18.27 16.37 -6.08
C ALA A 405 -18.92 16.05 -7.43
N ILE A 406 -20.20 16.39 -7.58
CA ILE A 406 -20.84 16.42 -8.88
C ILE A 406 -20.47 17.73 -9.57
N CYS A 407 -20.06 17.63 -10.83
CA CYS A 407 -19.75 18.76 -11.69
C CYS A 407 -20.62 18.80 -12.93
N ILE A 408 -20.75 19.99 -13.50
CA ILE A 408 -21.23 20.23 -14.87
C ILE A 408 -20.08 20.72 -15.74
N LYS A 409 -20.19 20.50 -17.06
CA LYS A 409 -19.30 21.14 -18.04
C LYS A 409 -19.93 22.46 -18.50
N LYS A 410 -19.28 23.60 -18.25
CA LYS A 410 -19.70 24.91 -18.72
C LYS A 410 -18.49 25.67 -19.25
N ASP A 411 -18.57 26.15 -20.49
CA ASP A 411 -17.48 26.88 -21.17
C ASP A 411 -16.18 26.07 -21.19
N ASN A 412 -16.29 24.76 -21.46
CA ASN A 412 -15.21 23.77 -21.38
C ASN A 412 -14.54 23.58 -20.00
N VAL A 413 -15.04 24.24 -18.95
CA VAL A 413 -14.58 24.09 -17.57
C VAL A 413 -15.57 23.24 -16.78
N PHE A 414 -15.05 22.36 -15.92
CA PHE A 414 -15.87 21.58 -15.00
C PHE A 414 -16.11 22.36 -13.72
N LYS A 415 -17.38 22.67 -13.42
CA LYS A 415 -17.79 23.47 -12.25
C LYS A 415 -18.59 22.60 -11.28
N PRO A 416 -18.21 22.53 -9.98
CA PRO A 416 -18.90 21.71 -8.99
C PRO A 416 -20.29 22.29 -8.68
N VAL A 417 -21.32 21.44 -8.74
CA VAL A 417 -22.70 21.77 -8.38
C VAL A 417 -23.10 21.21 -7.00
N THR A 418 -22.23 20.41 -6.38
CA THR A 418 -22.35 19.97 -4.98
C THR A 418 -21.12 20.36 -4.18
N PRO A 419 -21.22 20.48 -2.84
CA PRO A 419 -20.05 20.41 -1.97
C PRO A 419 -19.22 19.15 -2.24
N SER A 420 -17.92 19.22 -2.02
CA SER A 420 -17.00 18.10 -2.19
C SER A 420 -16.75 17.37 -0.86
N GLN A 421 -16.79 16.04 -0.87
CA GLN A 421 -16.65 15.20 0.34
C GLN A 421 -15.70 14.01 0.11
N TYR A 422 -14.89 13.68 1.11
CA TYR A 422 -14.14 12.42 1.12
C TYR A 422 -15.05 11.21 1.39
N ILE A 423 -14.54 10.01 1.15
CA ILE A 423 -15.21 8.77 1.50
C ILE A 423 -15.28 8.63 3.02
N SER A 424 -16.47 8.78 3.59
CA SER A 424 -16.66 8.95 5.04
C SER A 424 -16.54 7.66 5.88
N ASN A 425 -16.15 6.52 5.31
CA ASN A 425 -15.96 5.24 6.01
C ASN A 425 -14.90 4.37 5.29
N PRO A 426 -13.66 4.87 5.13
CA PRO A 426 -12.64 4.16 4.35
C PRO A 426 -12.34 2.76 4.91
N SER A 427 -12.54 2.54 6.21
CA SER A 427 -12.34 1.24 6.86
C SER A 427 -13.27 0.12 6.41
N ALA A 428 -14.36 0.45 5.70
CA ALA A 428 -15.18 -0.58 5.07
C ALA A 428 -14.50 -1.21 3.84
N ALA A 429 -13.39 -0.65 3.34
CA ALA A 429 -12.56 -1.23 2.29
C ALA A 429 -11.53 -2.26 2.82
N ALA A 430 -11.31 -2.31 4.14
CA ALA A 430 -10.27 -3.14 4.75
C ALA A 430 -10.49 -4.64 4.51
N ALA A 431 -9.43 -5.30 4.03
CA ALA A 431 -9.35 -6.75 4.00
C ALA A 431 -8.97 -7.31 5.38
N TYR A 432 -8.03 -6.68 6.07
CA TYR A 432 -7.63 -7.07 7.41
C TYR A 432 -8.56 -6.48 8.46
N THR A 433 -9.21 -7.36 9.23
CA THR A 433 -10.30 -6.98 10.15
C THR A 433 -10.13 -7.55 11.56
N ALA A 434 -8.96 -8.15 11.85
CA ALA A 434 -8.63 -8.67 13.18
C ALA A 434 -8.80 -7.59 14.25
N ALA A 435 -9.27 -7.99 15.43
CA ALA A 435 -9.48 -7.07 16.54
C ALA A 435 -8.16 -6.44 16.97
N PHE A 436 -8.22 -5.20 17.46
CA PHE A 436 -7.04 -4.53 18.01
C PHE A 436 -6.44 -5.35 19.16
N PRO A 437 -5.12 -5.58 19.22
CA PRO A 437 -4.50 -6.45 20.22
C PRO A 437 -4.80 -6.03 21.66
N LYS A 438 -5.00 -7.01 22.54
CA LYS A 438 -5.14 -6.80 23.97
C LYS A 438 -3.84 -7.12 24.67
N ALA A 439 -3.03 -6.09 24.92
CA ALA A 439 -1.79 -6.22 25.68
C ALA A 439 -2.06 -6.63 27.14
N ALA A 440 -1.26 -7.55 27.67
CA ALA A 440 -1.38 -8.00 29.06
C ALA A 440 -0.70 -7.05 30.08
N SER A 441 0.14 -6.12 29.61
CA SER A 441 0.79 -5.06 30.39
C SER A 441 0.98 -3.84 29.50
N LYS A 442 1.01 -2.62 30.05
CA LYS A 442 1.31 -1.41 29.27
C LYS A 442 2.81 -1.19 29.05
N LYS A 443 3.66 -2.06 29.58
CA LYS A 443 5.12 -1.99 29.49
C LYS A 443 5.60 -2.20 28.05
N GLY A 444 6.36 -1.26 27.53
CA GLY A 444 6.99 -1.34 26.22
C GLY A 444 8.42 -0.80 26.20
N ILE A 445 9.14 -1.14 25.14
CA ILE A 445 10.49 -0.66 24.87
C ILE A 445 10.63 -0.34 23.38
N GLN A 446 11.32 0.75 23.06
CA GLN A 446 11.56 1.11 21.67
C GLN A 446 12.53 0.11 21.02
N GLY A 447 12.24 -0.30 19.78
CA GLY A 447 13.09 -1.21 19.02
C GLY A 447 13.08 -2.67 19.49
N ALA A 448 12.11 -3.08 20.30
CA ALA A 448 11.94 -4.49 20.64
C ALA A 448 11.72 -5.33 19.37
N ASP A 449 12.40 -6.48 19.31
CA ASP A 449 12.46 -7.34 18.12
C ASP A 449 11.88 -8.75 18.37
N GLY A 450 10.88 -8.84 19.24
CA GLY A 450 10.16 -10.08 19.58
C GLY A 450 10.81 -11.01 20.61
N GLN A 451 12.13 -10.96 20.77
CA GLN A 451 12.86 -11.96 21.56
C GLN A 451 13.36 -11.49 22.94
N SER A 452 12.82 -10.40 23.50
CA SER A 452 13.38 -9.87 24.75
C SER A 452 12.90 -10.65 25.99
N ASP A 453 13.86 -11.05 26.83
CA ASP A 453 13.63 -11.57 28.19
C ASP A 453 13.04 -10.52 29.15
N LEU A 454 12.69 -9.34 28.63
CA LEU A 454 12.14 -8.20 29.35
C LEU A 454 10.62 -8.25 29.46
N GLY A 455 9.94 -9.18 28.76
CA GLY A 455 8.49 -9.40 28.90
C GLY A 455 7.63 -8.22 28.45
N VAL A 456 8.02 -7.51 27.39
CA VAL A 456 7.30 -6.34 26.89
C VAL A 456 6.01 -6.70 26.15
N SER A 457 5.03 -5.79 26.14
CA SER A 457 3.78 -5.95 25.35
C SER A 457 3.64 -4.92 24.25
N HIS A 458 4.51 -3.92 24.22
CA HIS A 458 4.50 -2.84 23.24
C HIS A 458 5.90 -2.59 22.71
N SER A 459 5.99 -2.32 21.41
CA SER A 459 7.22 -1.85 20.76
C SER A 459 6.90 -0.65 19.88
N LEU A 460 7.91 0.19 19.66
CA LEU A 460 7.85 1.30 18.74
C LEU A 460 9.07 1.27 17.82
N ILE A 461 8.85 1.48 16.53
CA ILE A 461 9.89 1.65 15.51
C ILE A 461 9.71 2.98 14.79
N ASN A 462 10.82 3.54 14.35
CA ASN A 462 10.83 4.70 13.47
C ASN A 462 10.96 4.20 12.03
N ILE A 463 10.13 4.72 11.13
CA ILE A 463 10.17 4.42 9.69
C ILE A 463 10.44 5.73 8.94
N PRO A 464 11.72 6.05 8.67
CA PRO A 464 12.10 7.12 7.76
C PRO A 464 11.57 6.83 6.36
N LEU A 465 10.95 7.82 5.72
CA LEU A 465 10.46 7.70 4.34
C LEU A 465 11.60 7.52 3.33
N THR A 466 12.83 7.91 3.68
CA THR A 466 14.05 7.62 2.91
C THR A 466 14.34 6.12 2.76
N ASP A 467 13.87 5.31 3.70
CA ASP A 467 13.99 3.85 3.65
C ASP A 467 12.87 3.20 2.83
N VAL A 468 11.81 3.97 2.55
CA VAL A 468 10.62 3.49 1.84
C VAL A 468 10.73 3.78 0.35
N TYR A 469 11.16 4.98 -0.05
CA TYR A 469 11.25 5.34 -1.46
C TYR A 469 12.45 4.66 -2.14
N GLY A 470 12.18 4.02 -3.27
CA GLY A 470 13.18 3.45 -4.15
C GLY A 470 13.19 4.13 -5.52
N THR A 471 14.09 3.67 -6.36
CA THR A 471 14.19 4.01 -7.79
C THR A 471 13.77 2.81 -8.64
N LYS A 472 13.79 2.96 -9.96
CA LYS A 472 13.56 1.83 -10.87
C LYS A 472 14.61 0.72 -10.73
N ALA A 473 15.81 1.04 -10.26
CA ALA A 473 16.91 0.09 -10.15
C ALA A 473 16.83 -0.79 -8.88
N ASP A 474 16.31 -0.25 -7.78
CA ASP A 474 16.35 -0.87 -6.44
C ASP A 474 14.96 -1.01 -5.77
N GLY A 475 13.89 -0.52 -6.41
CA GLY A 475 12.54 -0.51 -5.86
C GLY A 475 11.58 -1.49 -6.55
N VAL A 476 10.60 -1.95 -5.77
CA VAL A 476 9.43 -2.70 -6.21
C VAL A 476 8.46 -1.74 -6.91
N PRO A 477 8.01 -2.04 -8.15
CA PRO A 477 7.04 -1.21 -8.85
C PRO A 477 5.66 -1.29 -8.19
N TYR A 478 5.02 -0.13 -8.02
CA TYR A 478 3.68 0.01 -7.45
C TYR A 478 2.82 0.93 -8.31
N LEU A 479 1.75 0.40 -8.90
CA LEU A 479 0.86 1.15 -9.78
C LEU A 479 -0.20 1.90 -8.95
N TYR A 480 -0.13 3.22 -8.95
CA TYR A 480 -1.07 4.09 -8.26
C TYR A 480 -1.58 5.19 -9.18
N ASN A 481 -2.90 5.25 -9.38
CA ASN A 481 -3.59 6.19 -10.26
C ASN A 481 -3.00 6.28 -11.68
N GLY A 482 -2.70 5.13 -12.29
CA GLY A 482 -2.14 5.04 -13.65
C GLY A 482 -0.66 5.39 -13.75
N LYS A 483 0.04 5.60 -12.63
CA LYS A 483 1.48 5.87 -12.58
C LYS A 483 2.20 4.83 -11.75
N VAL A 484 3.36 4.37 -12.25
CA VAL A 484 4.25 3.47 -11.50
C VAL A 484 5.16 4.29 -10.59
N TYR A 485 5.12 3.96 -9.30
CA TYR A 485 6.04 4.40 -8.26
C TYR A 485 6.97 3.24 -7.89
N TYR A 486 8.10 3.53 -7.26
CA TYR A 486 9.05 2.51 -6.83
C TYR A 486 9.34 2.65 -5.33
N PHE A 487 9.23 1.54 -4.61
CA PHE A 487 9.42 1.48 -3.16
C PHE A 487 10.38 0.36 -2.79
N LYS A 488 11.27 0.58 -1.83
CA LYS A 488 12.23 -0.44 -1.39
C LYS A 488 11.54 -1.63 -0.72
N GLY A 489 12.21 -2.78 -0.72
CA GLY A 489 11.87 -3.91 0.15
C GLY A 489 12.04 -3.47 1.60
N ASN A 490 10.93 -3.15 2.26
CA ASN A 490 10.98 -2.39 3.51
C ASN A 490 11.68 -3.21 4.63
N PRO A 491 12.78 -2.71 5.22
CA PRO A 491 13.61 -3.48 6.14
C PRO A 491 12.90 -3.85 7.46
N TYR A 492 11.78 -3.19 7.78
CA TYR A 492 11.07 -3.38 9.04
C TYR A 492 10.15 -4.63 9.08
N VAL A 493 9.95 -5.32 7.94
CA VAL A 493 9.06 -6.50 7.84
C VAL A 493 9.44 -7.60 8.82
N GLY A 494 10.74 -7.87 8.99
CA GLY A 494 11.22 -8.91 9.91
C GLY A 494 10.87 -8.62 11.37
N THR A 495 11.12 -7.38 11.81
CA THR A 495 10.81 -6.92 13.17
C THR A 495 9.32 -6.89 13.45
N ILE A 496 8.52 -6.41 12.50
CA ILE A 496 7.05 -6.39 12.64
C ILE A 496 6.50 -7.82 12.77
N ARG A 497 6.97 -8.75 11.92
CA ARG A 497 6.60 -10.17 11.98
C ARG A 497 6.90 -10.80 13.34
N ARG A 498 8.10 -10.56 13.87
CA ARG A 498 8.49 -11.05 15.20
C ARG A 498 7.61 -10.46 16.30
N CYS A 499 7.37 -9.15 16.27
CA CYS A 499 6.44 -8.52 17.22
C CYS A 499 5.03 -9.13 17.14
N ASN A 500 4.48 -9.35 15.94
CA ASN A 500 3.16 -9.94 15.77
C ASN A 500 3.11 -11.38 16.29
N ARG A 501 4.13 -12.21 16.00
CA ARG A 501 4.26 -13.58 16.54
C ARG A 501 4.25 -13.59 18.06
N ASP A 502 4.95 -12.65 18.67
CA ASP A 502 5.16 -12.59 20.11
C ASP A 502 4.06 -11.77 20.84
N ASN A 503 2.95 -11.46 20.14
CA ASN A 503 1.82 -10.68 20.64
C ASN A 503 2.20 -9.30 21.21
N ILE A 504 3.24 -8.69 20.64
CA ILE A 504 3.67 -7.33 20.95
C ILE A 504 2.91 -6.36 20.05
N THR A 505 2.17 -5.43 20.66
CA THR A 505 1.52 -4.34 19.92
C THR A 505 2.59 -3.42 19.34
N ILE A 506 2.62 -3.29 18.03
CA ILE A 506 3.68 -2.56 17.32
C ILE A 506 3.19 -1.20 16.81
N SER A 507 3.94 -0.17 17.15
CA SER A 507 3.69 1.22 16.73
C SER A 507 4.80 1.71 15.80
N ALA A 508 4.44 2.44 14.75
CA ALA A 508 5.42 3.01 13.83
C ALA A 508 5.29 4.52 13.73
N VAL A 509 6.41 5.25 13.81
CA VAL A 509 6.49 6.68 13.55
C VAL A 509 7.00 6.92 12.14
N PHE A 510 6.20 7.57 11.29
CA PHE A 510 6.60 7.92 9.93
C PHE A 510 7.25 9.29 9.89
N LEU A 511 8.49 9.32 9.42
CA LEU A 511 9.39 10.48 9.52
C LEU A 511 9.99 10.81 8.16
N LEU A 512 10.26 12.08 7.89
CA LEU A 512 10.94 12.49 6.64
C LEU A 512 12.23 13.22 6.99
N PRO A 513 13.39 12.53 7.04
CA PRO A 513 14.68 13.20 7.12
C PRO A 513 15.02 13.90 5.80
N TRP A 514 16.07 14.73 5.82
CA TRP A 514 16.56 15.38 4.59
C TRP A 514 17.09 14.34 3.60
N ASP A 515 16.62 14.41 2.37
CA ASP A 515 17.15 13.68 1.23
C ASP A 515 16.91 14.49 -0.04
N GLU A 516 17.96 14.69 -0.84
CA GLU A 516 17.88 15.52 -2.05
C GLU A 516 16.90 14.95 -3.10
N GLY A 517 16.85 13.63 -3.24
CA GLY A 517 15.91 12.93 -4.13
C GLY A 517 14.46 13.03 -3.65
N LEU A 518 14.24 13.25 -2.35
CA LEU A 518 12.92 13.39 -1.74
C LEU A 518 12.55 14.83 -1.38
N LYS A 519 13.36 15.85 -1.72
CA LYS A 519 13.07 17.27 -1.38
C LYS A 519 11.68 17.75 -1.81
N SER A 520 11.12 17.17 -2.87
CA SER A 520 9.76 17.49 -3.34
C SER A 520 8.68 17.13 -2.32
N LEU A 521 8.94 16.16 -1.45
CA LEU A 521 8.06 15.74 -0.35
C LEU A 521 8.18 16.63 0.88
N ILE A 522 9.16 17.53 0.94
CA ILE A 522 9.31 18.53 2.01
C ILE A 522 8.55 19.80 1.62
N ILE A 523 7.79 20.37 2.58
CA ILE A 523 7.08 21.64 2.38
C ILE A 523 8.04 22.71 1.86
N LYS A 524 7.62 23.50 0.86
CA LYS A 524 8.51 24.40 0.12
C LYS A 524 9.37 25.30 1.02
N LYS A 525 8.78 25.85 2.09
CA LYS A 525 9.46 26.73 3.05
C LYS A 525 10.47 26.01 3.97
N GLY A 526 10.33 24.70 4.15
CA GLY A 526 11.22 23.88 4.96
C GLY A 526 12.40 23.28 4.18
N ARG A 527 12.54 23.57 2.87
CA ARG A 527 13.57 22.98 2.00
C ARG A 527 14.96 23.59 2.25
N LYS A 528 15.53 23.34 3.42
CA LYS A 528 16.89 23.71 3.78
C LYS A 528 17.64 22.49 4.33
N PRO A 529 18.76 22.07 3.71
CA PRO A 529 19.56 20.94 4.19
C PRO A 529 20.06 21.22 5.61
N MET A 530 20.15 20.15 6.41
CA MET A 530 20.65 20.17 7.79
C MET A 530 19.91 21.13 8.75
N ALA A 531 18.74 21.67 8.36
CA ALA A 531 17.99 22.60 9.21
C ALA A 531 17.31 21.92 10.40
N ALA A 532 17.08 20.61 10.31
CA ALA A 532 16.32 19.81 11.26
C ALA A 532 16.60 18.31 11.08
N HIS A 533 16.18 17.49 12.05
CA HIS A 533 16.23 16.03 11.91
C HIS A 533 15.14 15.54 10.96
N TYR A 534 13.93 16.08 11.07
CA TYR A 534 12.79 15.71 10.23
C TYR A 534 12.00 16.92 9.74
N PHE A 535 11.29 16.73 8.63
CA PHE A 535 10.67 17.79 7.86
C PHE A 535 9.18 17.56 7.65
N ALA A 536 8.41 18.66 7.67
CA ALA A 536 6.99 18.63 7.41
C ALA A 536 6.68 18.24 5.95
N LEU A 537 5.67 17.38 5.78
CA LEU A 537 5.29 16.82 4.49
C LEU A 537 4.62 17.86 3.56
N ASN A 538 5.00 17.85 2.29
CA ASN A 538 4.44 18.69 1.23
C ASN A 538 3.13 18.09 0.70
N ILE A 539 2.03 18.51 1.32
CA ILE A 539 0.70 18.08 0.91
C ILE A 539 -0.03 19.14 0.04
N GLN A 540 0.58 20.30 -0.21
CA GLN A 540 -0.05 21.35 -1.04
C GLN A 540 0.06 21.04 -2.54
N GLN A 541 1.21 20.52 -2.98
CA GLN A 541 1.47 20.23 -4.39
C GLN A 541 0.90 18.86 -4.80
N LYS A 542 0.07 18.81 -5.85
CA LYS A 542 -0.58 17.56 -6.32
C LYS A 542 0.41 16.40 -6.51
N ALA A 543 1.53 16.65 -7.19
CA ALA A 543 2.49 15.59 -7.49
C ALA A 543 3.16 15.02 -6.22
N ALA A 544 3.45 15.87 -5.23
CA ALA A 544 4.02 15.44 -3.95
C ALA A 544 2.97 14.69 -3.11
N ARG A 545 1.73 15.19 -3.06
CA ARG A 545 0.61 14.48 -2.43
C ARG A 545 0.41 13.08 -2.98
N GLU A 546 0.28 12.96 -4.30
CA GLU A 546 0.01 11.69 -4.95
C GLU A 546 1.15 10.68 -4.71
N LYS A 547 2.40 11.18 -4.61
CA LYS A 547 3.57 10.37 -4.24
C LYS A 547 3.50 9.90 -2.77
N LEU A 548 3.08 10.75 -1.84
CA LEU A 548 2.84 10.39 -0.43
C LEU A 548 1.67 9.41 -0.27
N GLU A 549 0.56 9.65 -0.97
CA GLU A 549 -0.59 8.74 -1.02
C GLU A 549 -0.17 7.34 -1.48
N ALA A 550 0.59 7.26 -2.58
CA ALA A 550 1.12 5.99 -3.08
C ALA A 550 2.00 5.27 -2.04
N ALA A 551 2.87 6.00 -1.34
CA ALA A 551 3.74 5.43 -0.32
C ALA A 551 2.95 4.89 0.88
N PHE A 552 1.99 5.67 1.40
CA PHE A 552 1.16 5.21 2.50
C PHE A 552 0.27 4.03 2.12
N MET A 553 -0.26 4.00 0.89
CA MET A 553 -1.02 2.84 0.38
C MET A 553 -0.15 1.59 0.28
N TYR A 554 1.04 1.70 -0.32
CA TYR A 554 2.00 0.60 -0.39
C TYR A 554 2.36 0.05 1.00
N LEU A 555 2.67 0.94 1.95
CA LEU A 555 2.97 0.56 3.33
C LEU A 555 1.76 -0.09 4.02
N ALA A 556 0.55 0.42 3.79
CA ALA A 556 -0.66 -0.14 4.37
C ALA A 556 -0.99 -1.54 3.83
N GLU A 557 -0.77 -1.77 2.53
CA GLU A 557 -0.87 -3.11 1.91
C GLU A 557 0.17 -4.09 2.45
N LEU A 558 1.39 -3.61 2.75
CA LEU A 558 2.45 -4.41 3.32
C LEU A 558 2.18 -4.74 4.80
N TYR A 559 1.68 -3.76 5.56
CA TYR A 559 1.52 -3.79 7.02
C TYR A 559 0.07 -3.91 7.50
N SER A 560 -0.75 -4.60 6.72
CA SER A 560 -2.11 -4.99 7.10
C SER A 560 -2.37 -6.44 6.73
N ARG A 561 -1.44 -7.32 7.13
CA ARG A 561 -1.51 -8.78 6.90
C ARG A 561 -1.48 -9.50 8.23
N GLU A 562 -2.05 -10.70 8.27
CA GLU A 562 -2.15 -11.48 9.51
C GLU A 562 -0.81 -11.65 10.24
N ASN A 563 0.25 -11.99 9.51
CA ASN A 563 1.59 -12.14 10.05
C ASN A 563 2.47 -10.88 9.94
N CYS A 564 1.99 -9.78 9.38
CA CYS A 564 2.75 -8.54 9.23
C CYS A 564 1.81 -7.35 9.25
N HIS A 565 1.57 -6.80 10.44
CA HIS A 565 0.69 -5.67 10.62
C HIS A 565 1.20 -4.65 11.64
N LEU A 566 0.91 -3.38 11.34
CA LEU A 566 1.06 -2.29 12.29
C LEU A 566 -0.28 -2.00 12.98
N ASP A 567 -0.25 -1.92 14.30
CA ASP A 567 -1.42 -1.58 15.12
C ASP A 567 -1.64 -0.07 15.18
N ASN A 568 -0.53 0.66 15.41
CA ASN A 568 -0.54 2.10 15.63
C ASN A 568 0.35 2.82 14.60
N TRP A 569 -0.22 3.82 13.93
CA TRP A 569 0.43 4.64 12.91
C TRP A 569 0.59 6.06 13.45
N ILE A 570 1.81 6.52 13.67
CA ILE A 570 2.13 7.84 14.23
C ILE A 570 2.72 8.70 13.12
N LEU A 571 2.14 9.87 12.84
CA LEU A 571 2.67 10.76 11.81
C LEU A 571 3.58 11.84 12.39
N GLY A 572 4.85 11.86 12.01
CA GLY A 572 5.83 12.82 12.49
C GLY A 572 6.24 12.60 13.95
N ASN A 573 7.30 13.28 14.37
CA ASN A 573 7.75 13.29 15.76
C ASN A 573 7.53 14.69 16.36
N GLU A 574 7.05 14.75 17.60
CA GLU A 574 6.95 15.98 18.42
C GLU A 574 6.54 17.21 17.60
N VAL A 575 5.38 17.13 16.93
CA VAL A 575 5.04 18.06 15.85
C VAL A 575 4.74 19.48 16.36
N ASN A 576 4.58 19.67 17.67
CA ASN A 576 4.52 20.99 18.27
C ASN A 576 5.91 21.61 18.55
N VAL A 577 6.99 20.87 18.33
CA VAL A 577 8.40 21.32 18.35
C VAL A 577 8.96 21.26 16.92
N PRO A 578 8.41 22.05 15.98
CA PRO A 578 8.65 21.85 14.56
C PRO A 578 10.11 22.06 14.15
N ASN A 579 10.87 22.91 14.85
CA ASN A 579 12.22 23.27 14.43
C ASN A 579 13.17 22.06 14.30
N PRO A 580 13.35 21.23 15.34
CA PRO A 580 14.15 20.01 15.23
C PRO A 580 13.38 18.81 14.63
N TRP A 581 12.07 18.69 14.85
CA TRP A 581 11.36 17.40 14.69
C TRP A 581 10.28 17.34 13.61
N ASN A 582 9.87 18.48 13.04
CA ASN A 582 8.93 18.49 11.92
C ASN A 582 9.00 19.82 11.14
N PHE A 583 10.18 20.13 10.63
CA PHE A 583 10.52 21.47 10.16
C PHE A 583 9.70 21.92 8.95
N ALA A 584 9.05 23.06 9.10
CA ALA A 584 8.23 23.69 8.08
C ALA A 584 8.76 25.05 7.59
N GLY A 585 9.97 25.45 8.03
CA GLY A 585 10.49 26.81 7.84
C GLY A 585 9.59 27.87 8.47
N ASN A 586 9.58 29.08 7.90
CA ASN A 586 8.73 30.19 8.37
C ASN A 586 7.26 30.04 7.89
N THR A 587 6.68 28.85 8.07
CA THR A 587 5.27 28.60 7.82
C THR A 587 4.45 29.07 9.02
N ALA A 588 3.42 29.89 8.79
CA ALA A 588 2.54 30.35 9.85
C ALA A 588 1.86 29.16 10.52
N TYR A 589 1.70 29.23 11.85
CA TYR A 589 1.19 28.15 12.69
C TYR A 589 -0.11 27.54 12.15
N GLU A 590 -1.06 28.36 11.73
CA GLU A 590 -2.36 27.90 11.25
C GLU A 590 -2.26 27.11 9.95
N ASN A 591 -1.34 27.50 9.07
CA ASN A 591 -1.09 26.78 7.82
C ASN A 591 -0.33 25.48 8.09
N TYR A 592 0.61 25.50 9.03
CA TYR A 592 1.33 24.31 9.46
C TYR A 592 0.40 23.23 10.01
N VAL A 593 -0.49 23.58 10.97
CA VAL A 593 -1.46 22.65 11.54
C VAL A 593 -2.44 22.13 10.48
N ARG A 594 -2.90 23.00 9.57
CA ARG A 594 -3.79 22.60 8.46
C ARG A 594 -3.13 21.60 7.51
N ASP A 595 -1.88 21.85 7.11
CA ASP A 595 -1.13 20.95 6.23
C ASP A 595 -0.80 19.62 6.94
N TYR A 596 -0.44 19.68 8.22
CA TYR A 596 -0.25 18.49 9.03
C TYR A 596 -1.54 17.65 9.14
N ALA A 597 -2.71 18.27 9.34
CA ALA A 597 -3.99 17.57 9.37
C ALA A 597 -4.32 16.86 8.05
N GLN A 598 -3.99 17.47 6.90
CA GLN A 598 -4.16 16.85 5.58
C GLN A 598 -3.19 15.67 5.36
N ALA A 599 -1.94 15.81 5.80
CA ALA A 599 -0.97 14.72 5.78
C ALA A 599 -1.42 13.56 6.69
N PHE A 600 -1.89 13.86 7.90
CA PHE A 600 -2.46 12.88 8.84
C PHE A 600 -3.63 12.13 8.22
N ARG A 601 -4.57 12.85 7.58
CA ARG A 601 -5.71 12.25 6.88
C ARG A 601 -5.28 11.28 5.80
N THR A 602 -4.18 11.56 5.10
CA THR A 602 -3.61 10.70 4.04
C THR A 602 -3.10 9.37 4.63
N MET A 603 -2.28 9.44 5.68
CA MET A 603 -1.82 8.25 6.39
C MET A 603 -2.99 7.47 7.01
N TYR A 604 -3.95 8.16 7.65
CA TYR A 604 -5.12 7.56 8.28
C TYR A 604 -5.97 6.79 7.26
N TYR A 605 -6.27 7.37 6.09
CA TYR A 605 -7.08 6.72 5.06
C TYR A 605 -6.41 5.45 4.54
N ALA A 606 -5.11 5.51 4.22
CA ALA A 606 -4.35 4.34 3.81
C ALA A 606 -4.37 3.23 4.89
N ALA A 607 -4.03 3.57 6.13
CA ALA A 607 -3.99 2.61 7.23
C ALA A 607 -5.34 1.93 7.47
N VAL A 608 -6.42 2.71 7.65
CA VAL A 608 -7.72 2.12 8.00
C VAL A 608 -8.41 1.44 6.84
N SER A 609 -8.12 1.83 5.59
CA SER A 609 -8.67 1.16 4.40
C SER A 609 -8.06 -0.21 4.13
N HIS A 610 -6.96 -0.57 4.81
CA HIS A 610 -6.33 -1.90 4.72
C HIS A 610 -6.49 -2.69 6.01
N ASN A 611 -6.37 -2.03 7.16
CA ASN A 611 -6.61 -2.59 8.50
C ASN A 611 -7.76 -1.84 9.19
N LYS A 612 -8.92 -2.48 9.30
CA LYS A 612 -10.14 -1.88 9.86
C LYS A 612 -9.96 -1.30 11.26
N ASN A 613 -9.08 -1.91 12.05
CA ASN A 613 -8.88 -1.58 13.46
C ASN A 613 -7.54 -0.88 13.73
N ALA A 614 -6.77 -0.51 12.69
CA ALA A 614 -5.58 0.32 12.85
C ALA A 614 -5.93 1.66 13.51
N ARG A 615 -5.02 2.16 14.34
CA ARG A 615 -5.17 3.44 15.05
C ARG A 615 -4.13 4.44 14.55
N ALA A 616 -4.55 5.67 14.30
CA ALA A 616 -3.65 6.75 13.90
C ALA A 616 -3.42 7.75 15.04
N TYR A 617 -2.21 8.27 15.13
CA TYR A 617 -1.71 9.09 16.23
C TYR A 617 -0.97 10.34 15.73
N ILE A 618 -1.13 11.45 16.45
CA ILE A 618 -0.21 12.59 16.37
C ILE A 618 0.83 12.46 17.48
N SER A 619 2.06 12.91 17.23
CA SER A 619 3.14 12.90 18.24
C SER A 619 3.38 14.30 18.81
N LEU A 620 3.35 14.47 20.13
CA LEU A 620 3.59 15.76 20.81
C LEU A 620 4.56 15.62 21.99
N ASP A 621 5.34 16.69 22.23
CA ASP A 621 6.24 16.78 23.39
C ASP A 621 5.54 17.23 24.69
N ASN A 622 6.30 17.26 25.79
CA ASN A 622 5.79 17.61 27.12
C ASN A 622 5.51 19.11 27.33
N ASN A 623 5.90 20.00 26.42
CA ASN A 623 5.71 21.44 26.55
C ASN A 623 4.24 21.84 26.34
N TRP A 624 3.55 22.03 27.46
CA TRP A 624 2.10 22.20 27.51
C TRP A 624 1.65 23.59 27.11
N MET A 625 2.35 24.63 27.57
CA MET A 625 2.00 26.04 27.33
C MET A 625 2.74 26.66 26.14
N GLY A 626 3.74 25.97 25.59
CA GLY A 626 4.59 26.48 24.52
C GLY A 626 5.67 27.43 25.03
N GLY A 627 6.37 28.08 24.11
CA GLY A 627 7.44 29.02 24.38
C GLY A 627 8.17 29.45 23.10
N SER A 628 9.35 30.03 23.24
CA SER A 628 10.16 30.41 22.07
C SER A 628 10.51 29.17 21.24
N GLY A 629 10.10 29.17 19.96
CA GLY A 629 10.37 28.06 19.03
C GLY A 629 9.55 26.77 19.28
N VAL A 630 8.63 26.76 20.24
CA VAL A 630 7.80 25.60 20.60
C VAL A 630 6.34 26.00 20.69
N TYR A 631 5.48 25.30 19.96
CA TYR A 631 4.04 25.46 20.06
C TYR A 631 3.49 24.74 21.28
N SER A 632 2.47 25.32 21.91
CA SER A 632 1.73 24.68 23.01
C SER A 632 1.14 23.34 22.56
N ALA A 633 1.49 22.24 23.23
CA ALA A 633 0.86 20.94 22.98
C ALA A 633 -0.67 20.99 23.19
N ARG A 634 -1.12 21.76 24.20
CA ARG A 634 -2.56 21.97 24.49
C ARG A 634 -3.29 22.59 23.30
N GLU A 635 -2.81 23.74 22.81
CA GLU A 635 -3.44 24.45 21.71
C GLU A 635 -3.27 23.71 20.38
N PHE A 636 -2.15 23.00 20.19
CA PHE A 636 -1.93 22.17 19.03
C PHE A 636 -3.01 21.09 18.89
N MET A 637 -3.32 20.35 19.97
CA MET A 637 -4.39 19.34 19.93
C MET A 637 -5.76 19.95 19.58
N VAL A 638 -6.08 21.12 20.14
CA VAL A 638 -7.37 21.80 19.88
C VAL A 638 -7.46 22.23 18.43
N HIS A 639 -6.41 22.84 17.89
CA HIS A 639 -6.39 23.31 16.51
C HIS A 639 -6.33 22.14 15.52
N PHE A 640 -5.48 21.15 15.76
CA PHE A 640 -5.43 19.93 14.95
C PHE A 640 -6.79 19.24 14.86
N ASN A 641 -7.47 19.06 16.00
CA ASN A 641 -8.80 18.46 16.01
C ASN A 641 -9.81 19.29 15.21
N LYS A 642 -9.74 20.63 15.25
CA LYS A 642 -10.58 21.48 14.40
C LYS A 642 -10.29 21.24 12.91
N GLU A 643 -9.03 21.30 12.51
CA GLU A 643 -8.64 21.14 11.09
C GLU A 643 -9.00 19.74 10.56
N VAL A 644 -8.67 18.67 11.29
CA VAL A 644 -8.95 17.29 10.82
C VAL A 644 -10.45 17.02 10.70
N LYS A 645 -11.28 17.61 11.57
CA LYS A 645 -12.75 17.49 11.51
C LYS A 645 -13.38 18.31 10.39
N VAL A 646 -12.73 19.39 9.94
CA VAL A 646 -13.11 20.12 8.71
C VAL A 646 -12.89 19.25 7.47
N LEU A 647 -11.84 18.43 7.47
CA LEU A 647 -11.56 17.50 6.36
C LEU A 647 -12.60 16.36 6.33
N ASP A 648 -12.75 15.67 7.45
CA ASP A 648 -13.75 14.62 7.62
C ASP A 648 -14.03 14.45 9.13
N SER A 649 -15.27 14.76 9.52
CA SER A 649 -15.69 14.72 10.92
C SER A 649 -15.62 13.32 11.55
N LYS A 650 -15.52 12.27 10.75
CA LYS A 650 -15.43 10.87 11.20
C LYS A 650 -14.01 10.37 11.40
N ILE A 651 -12.99 11.13 11.03
CA ILE A 651 -11.60 10.74 11.31
C ILE A 651 -11.42 10.59 12.82
N SER A 652 -10.92 9.44 13.23
CA SER A 652 -10.55 9.18 14.62
C SER A 652 -9.04 9.28 14.75
N TRP A 653 -8.57 9.98 15.78
CA TRP A 653 -7.16 10.18 16.06
C TRP A 653 -6.89 9.96 17.55
N ASN A 654 -5.65 9.63 17.86
CA ASN A 654 -5.14 9.36 19.20
C ASN A 654 -3.84 10.15 19.44
N LEU A 655 -3.34 10.14 20.67
CA LEU A 655 -2.17 10.93 21.05
C LEU A 655 -0.99 10.03 21.42
N ALA A 656 0.13 10.21 20.74
CA ALA A 656 1.43 9.71 21.13
C ALA A 656 2.16 10.86 21.85
N TYR A 657 2.32 10.75 23.17
CA TYR A 657 2.76 11.86 24.02
C TYR A 657 4.10 11.57 24.68
N HIS A 658 5.06 12.47 24.50
CA HIS A 658 6.39 12.33 25.08
C HIS A 658 6.44 13.04 26.43
N ALA A 659 5.83 12.43 27.46
CA ALA A 659 5.90 12.86 28.85
C ALA A 659 7.31 12.64 29.45
N TYR A 660 8.33 13.29 28.91
CA TYR A 660 9.68 13.28 29.47
C TYR A 660 9.76 14.08 30.78
N PRO A 661 10.80 13.86 31.61
CA PRO A 661 11.22 14.85 32.58
C PRO A 661 11.57 16.18 31.90
N ALA A 662 11.39 17.29 32.62
CA ALA A 662 11.77 18.63 32.16
C ALA A 662 12.63 19.29 33.25
N PRO A 663 13.93 19.54 33.01
CA PRO A 663 14.70 19.20 31.80
C PRO A 663 14.88 17.67 31.64
N LEU A 664 15.24 17.21 30.43
CA LEU A 664 15.45 15.79 30.09
C LEU A 664 16.45 15.07 31.01
N THR A 665 17.45 15.81 31.52
CA THR A 665 18.49 15.28 32.41
C THR A 665 18.01 15.04 33.84
N ALA A 666 16.83 15.52 34.22
CA ALA A 666 16.30 15.43 35.58
C ALA A 666 15.40 14.20 35.77
N ALA A 667 15.99 13.00 35.82
CA ALA A 667 15.25 11.73 35.95
C ALA A 667 14.27 11.69 37.14
N ALA A 668 14.57 12.41 38.23
CA ALA A 668 13.69 12.62 39.37
C ALA A 668 12.52 13.56 39.06
N PHE A 669 11.67 13.19 38.09
CA PHE A 669 10.58 14.03 37.55
C PHE A 669 9.59 14.52 38.61
N TRP A 670 9.47 13.83 39.75
CA TRP A 670 8.60 14.20 40.87
C TRP A 670 9.03 15.53 41.53
N ASN A 671 10.30 15.92 41.38
CA ASN A 671 10.83 17.18 41.92
C ASN A 671 10.61 18.39 41.00
N ASN A 672 10.05 18.21 39.79
CA ASN A 672 9.89 19.32 38.85
C ASN A 672 8.87 20.36 39.36
N PRO A 673 9.27 21.61 39.66
CA PRO A 673 8.37 22.65 40.16
C PRO A 673 7.44 23.23 39.08
N GLN A 674 7.81 23.11 37.80
CA GLN A 674 7.05 23.63 36.66
C GLN A 674 5.96 22.66 36.18
N ALA A 675 5.95 21.43 36.69
CA ALA A 675 4.93 20.41 36.44
C ALA A 675 3.87 20.43 37.56
N ILE A 676 2.96 21.40 37.51
CA ILE A 676 1.88 21.61 38.48
C ILE A 676 0.61 20.83 38.11
N GLN A 677 -0.29 20.60 39.08
CA GLN A 677 -1.44 19.70 38.96
C GLN A 677 -2.70 20.33 38.31
N ASN A 678 -2.53 21.31 37.42
CA ASN A 678 -3.63 21.97 36.72
C ASN A 678 -3.24 22.35 35.27
N GLU A 679 -4.21 22.84 34.50
CA GLU A 679 -4.00 23.18 33.08
C GLU A 679 -3.03 24.36 32.84
N ASN A 680 -2.62 25.11 33.87
CA ASN A 680 -1.64 26.19 33.76
C ASN A 680 -0.19 25.69 33.86
N SER A 681 0.03 24.38 33.90
CA SER A 681 1.36 23.78 33.99
C SER A 681 2.19 24.09 32.75
N GLN A 682 3.46 24.47 32.93
CA GLN A 682 4.35 24.71 31.79
C GLN A 682 4.64 23.39 31.04
N TYR A 683 4.88 22.31 31.80
CA TYR A 683 5.13 20.99 31.26
C TYR A 683 4.12 19.98 31.80
N VAL A 684 3.76 19.00 30.97
CA VAL A 684 3.05 17.80 31.43
C VAL A 684 4.00 16.61 31.36
N THR A 685 4.46 16.18 32.53
CA THR A 685 5.40 15.07 32.73
C THR A 685 4.66 13.92 33.44
N PRO A 686 5.32 12.80 33.78
CA PRO A 686 4.66 11.75 34.55
C PRO A 686 4.12 12.27 35.88
N LYS A 687 4.77 13.28 36.51
CA LYS A 687 4.35 13.90 37.78
C LYS A 687 2.88 14.37 37.78
N ASN A 688 2.45 15.00 36.70
CA ASN A 688 1.16 15.65 36.58
C ASN A 688 0.36 15.16 35.36
N ILE A 689 0.63 13.94 34.87
CA ILE A 689 0.02 13.38 33.65
C ILE A 689 -1.52 13.41 33.67
N THR A 690 -2.14 13.45 34.86
CA THR A 690 -3.59 13.56 34.99
C THR A 690 -4.17 14.86 34.43
N VAL A 691 -3.36 15.93 34.30
CA VAL A 691 -3.73 17.15 33.58
C VAL A 691 -4.04 16.82 32.12
N LEU A 692 -3.12 16.13 31.44
CA LEU A 692 -3.30 15.67 30.05
C LEU A 692 -4.49 14.73 29.94
N THR A 693 -4.57 13.68 30.77
CA THR A 693 -5.60 12.64 30.59
C THR A 693 -7.01 13.18 30.85
N LYS A 694 -7.18 14.07 31.83
CA LYS A 694 -8.45 14.76 32.06
C LYS A 694 -8.78 15.71 30.91
N PHE A 695 -7.81 16.47 30.42
CA PHE A 695 -8.01 17.38 29.29
C PHE A 695 -8.47 16.63 28.04
N VAL A 696 -7.75 15.57 27.64
CA VAL A 696 -8.08 14.76 26.46
C VAL A 696 -9.46 14.12 26.61
N LYS A 697 -9.74 13.50 27.77
CA LYS A 697 -11.04 12.88 28.04
C LYS A 697 -12.19 13.90 27.99
N LYS A 698 -11.99 15.10 28.53
CA LYS A 698 -12.98 16.19 28.54
C LYS A 698 -13.19 16.81 27.16
N LYS A 699 -12.11 17.07 26.42
CA LYS A 699 -12.14 17.84 25.16
C LYS A 699 -12.45 16.99 23.93
N PHE A 700 -11.92 15.77 23.88
CA PHE A 700 -11.99 14.89 22.71
C PHE A 700 -12.74 13.58 22.99
N GLY A 701 -12.98 13.26 24.26
CA GLY A 701 -13.77 12.10 24.69
C GLY A 701 -12.92 10.89 25.05
N LYS A 702 -13.51 9.94 25.77
CA LYS A 702 -12.83 8.73 26.27
C LYS A 702 -12.28 7.77 25.20
N LYS A 703 -12.71 7.95 23.94
CA LYS A 703 -12.26 7.14 22.80
C LYS A 703 -10.95 7.63 22.19
N THR A 704 -10.55 8.87 22.44
CA THR A 704 -9.22 9.37 22.09
C THR A 704 -8.23 8.83 23.13
N ARG A 705 -7.43 7.86 22.72
CA ARG A 705 -6.49 7.14 23.57
C ARG A 705 -5.11 7.80 23.56
N ILE A 706 -4.34 7.56 24.62
CA ILE A 706 -2.99 8.10 24.76
C ILE A 706 -2.02 6.94 24.84
N ILE A 707 -0.91 7.01 24.12
CA ILE A 707 0.28 6.19 24.38
C ILE A 707 1.40 7.12 24.81
N LEU A 708 2.20 6.70 25.76
CA LEU A 708 3.48 7.34 26.05
C LEU A 708 4.51 6.64 25.16
N SER A 709 4.69 7.18 23.96
CA SER A 709 5.37 6.50 22.84
C SER A 709 6.88 6.45 22.97
N GLU A 710 7.47 7.34 23.78
CA GLU A 710 8.92 7.39 23.96
C GLU A 710 9.27 8.12 25.26
N GLN A 711 9.74 7.36 26.26
CA GLN A 711 10.03 7.82 27.62
C GLN A 711 11.45 7.43 28.01
N GLY A 712 12.30 8.42 28.25
CA GLY A 712 13.66 8.22 28.70
C GLY A 712 13.90 8.82 30.07
N PHE A 713 14.62 8.08 30.90
CA PHE A 713 15.07 8.52 32.22
C PHE A 713 16.57 8.25 32.27
N THR A 714 17.37 9.31 32.40
CA THR A 714 18.83 9.18 32.39
C THR A 714 19.36 8.61 33.71
N SER A 715 20.38 7.75 33.64
CA SER A 715 21.14 7.30 34.81
C SER A 715 22.22 8.31 35.27
N THR A 716 22.36 9.46 34.60
CA THR A 716 23.32 10.51 35.00
C THR A 716 23.12 11.00 36.44
N ALA A 717 21.88 10.98 36.95
CA ALA A 717 21.55 11.29 38.34
C ALA A 717 21.63 10.06 39.30
N GLY A 718 22.26 8.98 38.85
CA GLY A 718 22.37 7.70 39.54
C GLY A 718 21.42 6.62 38.99
N GLU A 719 21.90 5.37 38.90
CA GLU A 719 21.13 4.26 38.37
C GLU A 719 19.88 3.92 39.21
N HIS A 720 19.95 4.09 40.53
CA HIS A 720 18.78 3.89 41.40
C HIS A 720 17.69 4.94 41.16
N THR A 721 18.08 6.19 40.86
CA THR A 721 17.15 7.27 40.47
C THR A 721 16.47 6.93 39.15
N GLN A 722 17.23 6.46 38.15
CA GLN A 722 16.68 5.99 36.88
C GLN A 722 15.68 4.84 37.11
N ALA A 723 16.09 3.82 37.87
CA ALA A 723 15.25 2.65 38.15
C ALA A 723 13.93 3.05 38.85
N ALA A 724 14.01 3.95 39.83
CA ALA A 724 12.84 4.49 40.51
C ALA A 724 11.92 5.29 39.58
N ALA A 725 12.49 6.10 38.68
CA ALA A 725 11.73 6.88 37.70
C ALA A 725 10.98 5.98 36.71
N ILE A 726 11.63 4.92 36.20
CA ILE A 726 11.02 3.94 35.29
C ILE A 726 9.84 3.25 35.97
N ALA A 727 10.04 2.68 37.16
CA ALA A 727 8.97 1.99 37.89
C ALA A 727 7.80 2.93 38.22
N TYR A 728 8.10 4.14 38.69
CA TYR A 728 7.08 5.10 39.06
C TYR A 728 6.26 5.57 37.84
N ALA A 729 6.92 5.92 36.74
CA ALA A 729 6.24 6.29 35.49
C ALA A 729 5.41 5.13 34.92
N TYR A 730 5.92 3.90 34.99
CA TYR A 730 5.17 2.71 34.58
C TYR A 730 3.88 2.55 35.37
N TYR A 731 3.93 2.60 36.70
CA TYR A 731 2.72 2.45 37.50
C TYR A 731 1.73 3.60 37.30
N ILE A 732 2.21 4.84 37.11
CA ILE A 732 1.35 5.96 36.72
C ILE A 732 0.58 5.64 35.43
N ALA A 733 1.24 5.06 34.41
CA ALA A 733 0.60 4.67 33.16
C ALA A 733 -0.33 3.44 33.32
N GLU A 734 0.12 2.38 33.99
CA GLU A 734 -0.57 1.10 34.16
C GLU A 734 -1.93 1.28 34.86
N PHE A 735 -2.01 2.21 35.81
CA PHE A 735 -3.21 2.51 36.60
C PHE A 735 -4.00 3.73 36.12
N ASN A 736 -3.64 4.32 34.98
CA ASN A 736 -4.42 5.39 34.33
C ASN A 736 -5.32 4.83 33.22
N ASP A 737 -6.62 5.14 33.24
CA ASP A 737 -7.62 4.59 32.32
C ASP A 737 -7.59 5.19 30.91
N MET A 738 -6.81 6.25 30.67
CA MET A 738 -6.68 6.91 29.37
C MET A 738 -5.40 6.55 28.62
N ILE A 739 -4.41 6.00 29.32
CA ILE A 739 -3.10 5.62 28.76
C ILE A 739 -3.16 4.14 28.38
N ASP A 740 -2.74 3.80 27.16
CA ASP A 740 -2.75 2.43 26.62
C ASP A 740 -1.37 1.77 26.67
N SER A 741 -0.27 2.54 26.66
CA SER A 741 1.09 2.03 26.80
C SER A 741 2.06 3.08 27.35
N ILE A 742 3.20 2.61 27.86
CA ILE A 742 4.40 3.39 28.13
C ILE A 742 5.62 2.67 27.56
N ILE A 743 6.32 3.34 26.64
CA ILE A 743 7.40 2.76 25.86
C ILE A 743 8.69 3.48 26.24
N ILE A 744 9.64 2.77 26.85
CA ILE A 744 10.89 3.38 27.28
C ILE A 744 11.94 3.41 26.16
N ARG A 745 12.74 4.48 26.18
CA ARG A 745 13.98 4.66 25.44
C ARG A 745 15.11 4.31 26.41
N SER A 746 15.90 3.25 26.24
CA SER A 746 15.85 2.10 25.32
C SER A 746 16.54 0.90 26.01
N ASP A 747 16.91 -0.16 25.30
CA ASP A 747 17.60 -1.31 25.93
C ASP A 747 19.07 -1.00 26.26
N ILE A 748 19.82 -0.54 25.27
CA ILE A 748 21.23 -0.15 25.40
C ILE A 748 21.32 1.37 25.25
N ASP A 749 22.19 2.00 26.03
CA ASP A 749 22.51 3.42 25.86
C ASP A 749 22.85 3.76 24.40
N ASN A 750 22.43 4.93 23.94
CA ASN A 750 22.91 5.47 22.67
C ASN A 750 24.16 6.33 22.92
N GLU A 751 25.18 6.18 22.07
CA GLU A 751 26.46 6.87 22.23
C GLU A 751 26.32 8.39 22.18
N VAL A 752 25.58 8.91 21.18
CA VAL A 752 25.37 10.34 20.97
C VAL A 752 24.53 10.95 22.09
N GLU A 753 23.45 10.29 22.50
CA GLU A 753 22.61 10.72 23.63
C GLU A 753 23.40 10.69 24.95
N SER A 754 24.20 9.65 25.17
CA SER A 754 25.04 9.50 26.37
C SER A 754 26.06 10.61 26.50
N ALA A 755 26.68 11.03 25.39
CA ALA A 755 27.58 12.19 25.34
C ALA A 755 26.89 13.51 25.73
N GLN A 756 25.57 13.59 25.57
CA GLN A 756 24.73 14.73 26.00
C GLN A 756 24.20 14.58 27.45
N GLY A 757 24.65 13.56 28.18
CA GLY A 757 24.19 13.26 29.54
C GLY A 757 22.86 12.49 29.60
N LEU A 758 22.42 11.91 28.48
CA LEU A 758 21.16 11.16 28.34
C LEU A 758 21.41 9.65 28.26
N LYS A 759 21.98 9.08 29.33
CA LYS A 759 22.23 7.64 29.50
C LYS A 759 20.93 6.89 29.86
N MET A 760 20.02 6.75 28.89
CA MET A 760 18.64 6.27 29.11
C MET A 760 18.43 4.76 28.97
N GLY A 761 19.44 4.01 28.50
CA GLY A 761 19.38 2.57 28.35
C GLY A 761 19.20 1.83 29.67
N LEU A 762 18.59 0.63 29.62
CA LEU A 762 18.59 -0.35 30.72
C LEU A 762 19.98 -0.98 30.92
N ARG A 763 20.81 -0.93 29.88
CA ARG A 763 22.20 -1.40 29.84
C ARG A 763 23.11 -0.26 29.39
N ASN A 764 24.36 -0.30 29.83
CA ASN A 764 25.41 0.58 29.34
C ASN A 764 25.82 0.19 27.91
N LEU A 765 26.64 1.02 27.26
CA LEU A 765 27.14 0.79 25.89
C LEU A 765 27.90 -0.55 25.72
N ASP A 766 28.56 -1.02 26.79
CA ASP A 766 29.26 -2.30 26.83
C ASP A 766 28.32 -3.51 27.06
N GLY A 767 27.01 -3.27 27.17
CA GLY A 767 26.00 -4.29 27.43
C GLY A 767 25.84 -4.67 28.91
N SER A 768 26.63 -4.09 29.82
CA SER A 768 26.48 -4.32 31.26
C SER A 768 25.13 -3.79 31.76
N ARG A 769 24.48 -4.55 32.66
CA ARG A 769 23.14 -4.22 33.18
C ARG A 769 23.22 -3.12 34.22
N LYS A 770 22.38 -2.09 34.07
CA LYS A 770 22.15 -1.08 35.11
C LYS A 770 21.14 -1.60 36.15
N ALA A 771 21.05 -0.93 37.29
CA ALA A 771 20.05 -1.22 38.33
C ALA A 771 18.61 -1.24 37.78
N ALA A 772 18.32 -0.46 36.74
CA ALA A 772 17.01 -0.40 36.09
C ALA A 772 16.61 -1.68 35.33
N TYR A 773 17.56 -2.52 34.91
CA TYR A 773 17.27 -3.70 34.08
C TYR A 773 16.31 -4.67 34.77
N ASN A 774 16.66 -5.12 35.99
CA ASN A 774 15.84 -6.06 36.74
C ASN A 774 14.53 -5.41 37.21
N VAL A 775 14.55 -4.12 37.53
CA VAL A 775 13.32 -3.37 37.83
C VAL A 775 12.37 -3.43 36.64
N PHE A 776 12.83 -3.08 35.44
CA PHE A 776 12.02 -3.10 34.24
C PHE A 776 11.52 -4.50 33.89
N LYS A 777 12.38 -5.51 34.02
CA LYS A 777 12.03 -6.92 33.77
C LYS A 777 10.87 -7.39 34.66
N TYR A 778 10.89 -7.06 35.95
CA TYR A 778 9.99 -7.66 36.94
C TYR A 778 8.88 -6.74 37.49
N MET A 779 8.88 -5.43 37.20
CA MET A 779 7.91 -4.46 37.77
C MET A 779 6.43 -4.72 37.40
N ASP A 780 6.17 -5.49 36.36
CA ASP A 780 4.82 -5.89 35.91
C ASP A 780 4.58 -7.39 36.07
N THR A 781 5.14 -7.97 37.13
CA THR A 781 5.02 -9.40 37.45
C THR A 781 4.66 -9.60 38.93
N PRO A 782 4.32 -10.82 39.36
CA PRO A 782 4.15 -11.13 40.78
C PRO A 782 5.39 -10.85 41.64
N GLN A 783 6.58 -10.72 41.04
CA GLN A 783 7.84 -10.46 41.73
C GLN A 783 8.13 -8.96 41.94
N TYR A 784 7.21 -8.08 41.54
CA TYR A 784 7.44 -6.63 41.54
C TYR A 784 7.85 -6.08 42.92
N GLN A 785 7.35 -6.64 44.03
CA GLN A 785 7.67 -6.15 45.38
C GLN A 785 9.16 -6.27 45.69
N THR A 786 9.75 -7.42 45.35
CA THR A 786 11.19 -7.69 45.54
C THR A 786 12.03 -6.72 44.71
N TYR A 787 11.74 -6.60 43.42
CA TYR A 787 12.59 -5.84 42.51
C TYR A 787 12.37 -4.32 42.59
N THR A 788 11.22 -3.85 43.07
CA THR A 788 10.93 -2.41 43.20
C THR A 788 11.10 -1.85 44.61
N ALA A 789 11.57 -2.63 45.58
CA ALA A 789 11.79 -2.18 46.97
C ALA A 789 12.75 -0.99 47.06
N ASN A 790 13.90 -1.07 46.37
CA ASN A 790 14.89 0.02 46.35
C ASN A 790 14.35 1.28 45.68
N CYS A 791 13.43 1.15 44.72
CA CYS A 791 12.78 2.31 44.11
C CYS A 791 11.95 3.10 45.13
N LEU A 792 11.22 2.41 46.02
CA LEU A 792 10.45 3.06 47.09
C LEU A 792 11.36 3.79 48.08
N ALA A 793 12.52 3.20 48.41
CA ALA A 793 13.53 3.84 49.25
C ALA A 793 14.08 5.13 48.59
N THR A 794 14.43 5.09 47.29
CA THR A 794 14.85 6.27 46.52
C THR A 794 13.78 7.36 46.47
N LEU A 795 12.50 6.98 46.44
CA LEU A 795 11.36 7.91 46.44
C LEU A 795 11.00 8.43 47.84
N GLY A 796 11.62 7.92 48.90
CA GLY A 796 11.29 8.25 50.29
C GLY A 796 9.88 7.80 50.69
N LYS A 797 9.43 6.64 50.19
CA LYS A 797 8.08 6.10 50.42
C LYS A 797 8.12 4.66 50.90
N LYS A 798 7.04 4.23 51.55
CA LYS A 798 6.89 2.86 52.07
C LYS A 798 6.09 1.93 51.14
N ASN A 799 5.22 2.48 50.29
CA ASN A 799 4.37 1.70 49.39
C ASN A 799 3.93 2.50 48.17
N TRP A 800 3.65 1.79 47.06
CA TRP A 800 3.24 2.37 45.79
C TRP A 800 1.85 3.01 45.81
N SER A 801 0.92 2.51 46.63
CA SER A 801 -0.42 3.08 46.78
C SER A 801 -0.43 4.52 47.31
N SER A 802 0.61 4.92 48.05
CA SER A 802 0.78 6.31 48.51
C SER A 802 1.20 7.29 47.40
N LEU A 803 1.76 6.77 46.29
CA LEU A 803 2.27 7.55 45.17
C LEU A 803 1.32 7.53 43.97
N VAL A 804 0.78 6.36 43.66
CA VAL A 804 0.04 6.10 42.42
C VAL A 804 -1.43 5.91 42.72
N LYS A 805 -2.24 6.88 42.30
CA LYS A 805 -3.69 6.81 42.44
C LYS A 805 -4.23 5.58 41.70
N GLY A 806 -4.99 4.75 42.42
CA GLY A 806 -5.62 3.56 41.84
C GLY A 806 -4.69 2.35 41.68
N PHE A 807 -3.49 2.40 42.26
CA PHE A 807 -2.58 1.25 42.34
C PHE A 807 -3.28 0.04 42.98
N LYS A 808 -3.17 -1.13 42.34
CA LYS A 808 -3.76 -2.40 42.82
C LYS A 808 -2.73 -3.51 42.75
N ASP A 809 -2.21 -3.92 43.90
CA ASP A 809 -1.32 -5.07 44.06
C ASP A 809 -1.91 -6.35 43.43
N SER A 810 -3.22 -6.57 43.61
CA SER A 810 -3.94 -7.71 43.04
C SER A 810 -3.90 -7.79 41.51
N LYS A 811 -3.64 -6.68 40.81
CA LYS A 811 -3.45 -6.68 39.35
C LYS A 811 -2.08 -7.24 38.97
N LEU A 812 -1.01 -6.77 39.63
CA LEU A 812 0.37 -7.20 39.35
C LEU A 812 0.58 -8.68 39.72
N LYS A 813 -0.02 -9.14 40.81
CA LYS A 813 -0.02 -10.57 41.21
C LYS A 813 -0.73 -11.50 40.23
N LYS A 814 -1.57 -10.98 39.34
CA LYS A 814 -2.27 -11.74 38.30
C LYS A 814 -1.62 -11.59 36.92
N MET A 815 -0.59 -10.77 36.78
CA MET A 815 0.12 -10.65 35.52
C MET A 815 0.90 -11.94 35.23
N PRO A 816 0.95 -12.38 33.97
CA PRO A 816 1.67 -13.60 33.62
C PRO A 816 3.17 -13.41 33.87
N LEU A 817 3.82 -14.46 34.41
CA LEU A 817 5.27 -14.56 34.38
C LEU A 817 5.69 -14.79 32.93
N ARG A 818 6.22 -13.75 32.29
CA ARG A 818 6.78 -13.85 30.93
C ARG A 818 8.28 -14.03 31.11
N ILE A 819 8.73 -15.27 30.93
CA ILE A 819 10.14 -15.65 31.02
C ILE A 819 10.74 -15.56 29.63
#